data_AF-A0A9W8PLD8-F1
#
_entry.id   AF-A0A9W8PLD8-F1
#
_cell.length_a   1.000
_cell.length_b   1.000
_cell.length_c   1.000
_cell.angle_alpha   90.00
_cell.angle_beta   90.00
_cell.angle_gamma   90.00
#
_symmetry.space_group_name_H-M   'P 1'
#
loop_
_entity.id
_entity.type
_entity.pdbx_description
1 polymer ?
#
loop_
_entity_poly.entity_id
_entity_poly.type
_entity_poly.pdbx_seq_one_letter_code
_entity_poly.pdbx_strand_id
1 'polypeptide(L)'
;MYYEADWETVTQQTFEETPLIFVRQQGVPGWYRTSECLWSSETSIRGKVTLDDTYEELKDFFVHDLGVKSLTLQMVYDELKQSRDNSPEYEKVLIRSLNEFLQLESRYIDPDPIRKAKVFPIRHSNGTVSLGSIDVAFAIGDRAKLKTAFEDKVSLLDFDLEDVRRLKPLFEWLRLQGRYLSNCVQEETSISTDSGRLILSGKRFLKAKAYHITRPRFRENRTECYEALRTMDVREVDEISSVLKMNQNGHPAESRVATASEHISEIGGKLTIYVAKEPKAQDISFGSVLPRKLASWLMMNPNTNRLGSVEAEMVSALTSIFASDKSVLDEILDDQGIIQIPFDNDDEDESLRLVEEQSMQLVLTPTDSSEAEASSNIPHNTDTFETEIETMSQTSHMTHQGRRAVERHSPDSTAALRPSLNDSVPNLHFRRNLSSGLEAGESVLQEDVRYRSILERVVEAARSANFPHGGAFDMQDLRDALPDANLGTYQSFDGLDVMESMGSSSQQERDKRVGAAGELYVRILIFELLSKLELPGWGRGNWQSTIRKYATVHPDYADLSHWSRRETADLVYIDASGRFTNTLIEAGILTADEWSGKQPTYYFEVKTTTGPCKTPFYMSGNQYHLVSSLRYPIETSADRLQMERIHYNGDRSEVYMIFRIYSLLDGGRINYCVYMDPKKLRDEGRLVFTEGTWSVRPGSVVEQE
;
A
#
# COMPACT_ATOMS: atom_id res chain seq x y z
N MET A 1 -3.15 -33.02 54.74
CA MET A 1 -3.78 -32.72 53.45
C MET A 1 -4.54 -31.43 53.62
N TYR A 2 -3.84 -30.30 53.47
CA TYR A 2 -4.50 -29.00 53.37
C TYR A 2 -4.86 -28.81 51.90
N TYR A 3 -6.13 -28.49 51.65
CA TYR A 3 -6.61 -28.03 50.36
C TYR A 3 -5.82 -26.76 49.99
N GLU A 4 -4.92 -26.85 49.03
CA GLU A 4 -4.59 -25.69 48.19
C GLU A 4 -5.87 -25.34 47.45
N ALA A 5 -6.64 -24.40 48.01
CA ALA A 5 -7.64 -23.70 47.25
C ALA A 5 -6.90 -23.05 46.08
N ASP A 6 -7.34 -23.37 44.88
CA ASP A 6 -6.79 -22.91 43.62
C ASP A 6 -6.79 -21.37 43.60
N TRP A 7 -5.65 -20.77 43.94
CA TRP A 7 -5.52 -19.34 44.22
C TRP A 7 -5.87 -18.51 42.98
N GLU A 8 -5.69 -19.08 41.79
CA GLU A 8 -6.13 -18.51 40.50
C GLU A 8 -7.65 -18.34 40.48
N THR A 9 -8.39 -19.40 40.86
CA THR A 9 -9.86 -19.37 40.90
C THR A 9 -10.37 -18.34 41.92
N VAL A 10 -9.75 -18.29 43.10
CA VAL A 10 -10.10 -17.29 44.14
C VAL A 10 -9.81 -15.87 43.66
N THR A 11 -8.69 -15.67 42.97
CA THR A 11 -8.30 -14.35 42.42
C THR A 11 -9.27 -13.91 41.33
N GLN A 12 -9.56 -14.76 40.35
CA GLN A 12 -10.56 -14.48 39.30
C GLN A 12 -11.92 -14.13 39.90
N GLN A 13 -12.40 -14.93 40.85
CA GLN A 13 -13.69 -14.69 41.49
C GLN A 13 -13.73 -13.36 42.25
N THR A 14 -12.63 -13.00 42.92
CA THR A 14 -12.54 -11.73 43.66
C THR A 14 -12.64 -10.54 42.70
N PHE A 15 -11.93 -10.57 41.57
CA PHE A 15 -11.96 -9.52 40.54
C PHE A 15 -13.30 -9.46 39.77
N GLU A 16 -14.06 -10.55 39.74
CA GLU A 16 -15.40 -10.60 39.17
C GLU A 16 -16.48 -10.05 40.12
N GLU A 17 -16.36 -10.34 41.42
CA GLU A 17 -17.32 -9.90 42.43
C GLU A 17 -17.09 -8.47 42.91
N THR A 18 -15.84 -8.00 42.92
CA THR A 18 -15.44 -6.69 43.44
C THR A 18 -14.73 -5.83 42.40
N PRO A 19 -15.01 -4.52 42.34
CA PRO A 19 -14.40 -3.62 41.37
C PRO A 19 -12.95 -3.29 41.77
N LEU A 20 -12.00 -4.07 41.26
CA LEU A 20 -10.57 -3.99 41.60
C LEU A 20 -9.68 -3.53 40.44
N ILE A 21 -10.25 -3.24 39.28
CA ILE A 21 -9.51 -2.77 38.10
C ILE A 21 -9.68 -1.26 37.99
N PHE A 22 -8.60 -0.49 38.12
CA PHE A 22 -8.68 0.97 38.03
C PHE A 22 -8.48 1.44 36.60
N VAL A 23 -9.43 2.18 36.04
CA VAL A 23 -9.29 2.75 34.70
C VAL A 23 -9.82 4.18 34.67
N ARG A 24 -9.20 5.03 33.85
CA ARG A 24 -9.69 6.39 33.57
C ARG A 24 -10.39 6.44 32.22
N GLN A 25 -11.71 6.26 32.20
CA GLN A 25 -12.50 6.36 30.96
C GLN A 25 -12.82 7.82 30.68
N GLN A 26 -12.39 8.35 29.53
CA GLN A 26 -12.57 9.76 29.13
C GLN A 26 -12.13 10.76 30.21
N GLY A 27 -11.08 10.43 30.96
CA GLY A 27 -10.54 11.27 32.03
C GLY A 27 -11.21 11.11 33.40
N VAL A 28 -12.31 10.35 33.51
CA VAL A 28 -12.99 10.06 34.77
C VAL A 28 -12.42 8.79 35.41
N PRO A 29 -11.85 8.86 36.64
CA PRO A 29 -11.36 7.69 37.34
C PRO A 29 -12.51 6.80 37.82
N GLY A 30 -12.40 5.49 37.59
CA GLY A 30 -13.36 4.49 38.03
C GLY A 30 -12.68 3.17 38.39
N TRP A 31 -13.37 2.37 39.21
CA TRP A 31 -12.98 1.01 39.56
C TRP A 31 -14.01 0.03 38.97
N TYR A 32 -13.54 -1.03 38.33
CA TYR A 32 -14.34 -1.94 37.51
C TYR A 32 -14.05 -3.40 37.82
N ARG A 33 -15.04 -4.25 37.58
CA ARG A 33 -14.93 -5.72 37.64
C ARG A 33 -14.40 -6.28 36.32
N THR A 34 -13.90 -7.51 36.32
CA THR A 34 -13.50 -8.23 35.09
C THR A 34 -14.61 -8.30 34.04
N SER A 35 -15.86 -8.51 34.46
CA SER A 35 -17.00 -8.48 33.55
C SER A 35 -17.38 -7.10 33.03
N GLU A 36 -16.88 -6.00 33.60
CA GLU A 36 -17.07 -4.64 33.10
C GLU A 36 -15.93 -4.20 32.17
N CYS A 37 -14.91 -5.03 32.02
CA CYS A 37 -13.72 -4.77 31.23
C CYS A 37 -13.71 -5.54 29.90
N LEU A 38 -12.94 -5.03 28.95
CA LEU A 38 -12.69 -5.64 27.65
C LEU A 38 -11.24 -5.41 27.24
N TRP A 39 -10.57 -6.48 26.78
CA TRP A 39 -9.27 -6.35 26.13
C TRP A 39 -9.47 -5.98 24.65
N SER A 40 -9.26 -4.72 24.31
CA SER A 40 -9.48 -4.14 22.98
C SER A 40 -8.59 -2.91 22.81
N SER A 41 -7.86 -2.84 21.70
CA SER A 41 -6.88 -1.79 21.39
C SER A 41 -7.50 -0.49 20.89
N GLU A 42 -8.66 -0.53 20.23
CA GLU A 42 -9.24 0.68 19.63
C GLU A 42 -10.78 0.73 19.68
N THR A 43 -11.43 -0.41 19.89
CA THR A 43 -12.89 -0.49 19.81
C THR A 43 -13.48 -0.55 21.21
N SER A 44 -14.23 0.48 21.58
CA SER A 44 -15.03 0.45 22.81
C SER A 44 -16.39 -0.18 22.55
N ILE A 45 -16.86 -1.00 23.49
CA ILE A 45 -18.22 -1.56 23.49
C ILE A 45 -19.02 -0.86 24.59
N ARG A 46 -20.29 -0.53 24.35
CA ARG A 46 -21.12 0.16 25.36
C ARG A 46 -21.15 -0.64 26.67
N GLY A 47 -20.92 0.08 27.78
CA GLY A 47 -20.87 -0.50 29.11
C GLY A 47 -19.65 -1.36 29.40
N LYS A 48 -18.64 -1.37 28.52
CA LYS A 48 -17.33 -1.99 28.76
C LYS A 48 -16.23 -0.95 28.75
N VAL A 49 -15.23 -1.15 29.61
CA VAL A 49 -14.03 -0.33 29.66
C VAL A 49 -12.88 -1.06 28.98
N THR A 50 -12.19 -0.39 28.07
CA THR A 50 -11.03 -0.94 27.37
C THR A 50 -9.80 -0.90 28.27
N LEU A 51 -9.07 -2.01 28.35
CA LEU A 51 -7.88 -2.14 29.20
C LEU A 51 -6.56 -1.98 28.45
N ASP A 52 -6.54 -2.26 27.15
CA ASP A 52 -5.31 -2.31 26.33
C ASP A 52 -4.53 -0.99 26.41
N ASP A 53 -5.22 0.15 26.27
CA ASP A 53 -4.60 1.49 26.36
C ASP A 53 -3.91 1.77 27.70
N THR A 54 -4.44 1.24 28.80
CA THR A 54 -3.96 1.54 30.17
C THR A 54 -2.96 0.50 30.67
N TYR A 55 -3.09 -0.74 30.21
CA TYR A 55 -2.43 -1.90 30.77
C TYR A 55 -1.77 -2.78 29.70
N GLU A 56 -1.41 -2.24 28.54
CA GLU A 56 -0.87 -2.94 27.35
C GLU A 56 0.10 -4.10 27.69
N GLU A 57 1.05 -3.86 28.60
CA GLU A 57 2.08 -4.83 29.02
C GLU A 57 1.56 -6.00 29.87
N LEU A 58 0.35 -5.87 30.43
CA LEU A 58 -0.29 -6.84 31.33
C LEU A 58 -1.36 -7.67 30.63
N LYS A 59 -1.29 -7.80 29.30
CA LYS A 59 -2.24 -8.59 28.50
C LYS A 59 -2.45 -9.99 29.04
N ASP A 60 -1.38 -10.72 29.29
CA ASP A 60 -1.46 -12.10 29.75
C ASP A 60 -2.13 -12.16 31.13
N PHE A 61 -1.78 -11.25 32.05
CA PHE A 61 -2.43 -11.17 33.35
C PHE A 61 -3.95 -10.91 33.25
N PHE A 62 -4.38 -9.95 32.43
CA PHE A 62 -5.80 -9.63 32.33
C PHE A 62 -6.59 -10.68 31.54
N VAL A 63 -6.06 -11.16 30.42
CA VAL A 63 -6.80 -12.06 29.52
C VAL A 63 -6.68 -13.52 29.98
N HIS A 64 -5.48 -13.99 30.32
CA HIS A 64 -5.24 -15.37 30.69
C HIS A 64 -5.51 -15.61 32.18
N ASP A 65 -4.95 -14.78 33.07
CA ASP A 65 -5.03 -15.06 34.52
C ASP A 65 -6.33 -14.57 35.16
N LEU A 66 -6.84 -13.40 34.74
CA LEU A 66 -8.10 -12.83 35.26
C LEU A 66 -9.34 -13.14 34.40
N GLY A 67 -9.16 -13.68 33.19
CA GLY A 67 -10.26 -14.07 32.31
C GLY A 67 -11.04 -12.89 31.68
N VAL A 68 -10.44 -11.70 31.57
CA VAL A 68 -11.03 -10.58 30.84
C VAL A 68 -11.20 -10.96 29.37
N LYS A 69 -12.41 -10.79 28.85
CA LYS A 69 -12.71 -11.14 27.45
C LYS A 69 -11.96 -10.22 26.48
N SER A 70 -11.41 -10.79 25.42
CA SER A 70 -10.95 -10.02 24.26
C SER A 70 -12.12 -9.64 23.35
N LEU A 71 -11.98 -8.55 22.61
CA LEU A 71 -12.92 -8.19 21.56
C LEU A 71 -13.02 -9.33 20.53
N THR A 72 -14.25 -9.68 20.16
CA THR A 72 -14.52 -10.73 19.17
C THR A 72 -15.48 -10.23 18.11
N LEU A 73 -15.46 -10.87 16.93
CA LEU A 73 -16.43 -10.63 15.85
C LEU A 73 -17.88 -10.63 16.34
N GLN A 74 -18.25 -11.61 17.18
CA GLN A 74 -19.61 -11.75 17.69
C GLN A 74 -20.02 -10.57 18.58
N MET A 75 -19.11 -10.05 19.40
CA MET A 75 -19.39 -8.92 20.28
C MET A 75 -19.63 -7.63 19.49
N VAL A 76 -18.79 -7.35 18.48
CA VAL A 76 -18.97 -6.19 17.60
C VAL A 76 -20.28 -6.30 16.80
N TYR A 77 -20.57 -7.50 16.28
CA TYR A 77 -21.80 -7.76 15.55
C TYR A 77 -23.06 -7.56 16.41
N ASP A 78 -23.08 -8.09 17.63
CA ASP A 78 -24.21 -7.93 18.54
C ASP A 78 -24.38 -6.48 19.00
N GLU A 79 -23.27 -5.74 19.14
CA GLU A 79 -23.26 -4.32 19.49
C GLU A 79 -23.91 -3.46 18.39
N LEU A 80 -23.48 -3.64 17.13
CA LEU A 80 -24.08 -2.99 15.96
C LEU A 80 -25.56 -3.36 15.81
N LYS A 81 -25.90 -4.64 15.99
CA LYS A 81 -27.29 -5.12 15.94
C LYS A 81 -28.17 -4.47 17.00
N GLN A 82 -27.62 -4.22 18.20
CA GLN A 82 -28.31 -3.58 19.32
C GLN A 82 -28.12 -2.06 19.32
N SER A 83 -27.68 -1.46 18.21
CA SER A 83 -27.54 -0.02 18.09
C SER A 83 -28.82 0.70 18.52
N ARG A 84 -28.65 1.55 19.52
CA ARG A 84 -29.64 2.45 20.15
C ARG A 84 -29.03 3.83 20.35
N ASP A 85 -27.74 3.96 20.06
CA ASP A 85 -26.94 5.16 20.29
C ASP A 85 -26.96 6.00 19.02
N ASN A 86 -27.13 7.31 19.14
CA ASN A 86 -27.28 8.20 17.99
C ASN A 86 -25.92 8.77 17.52
N SER A 87 -24.80 8.22 17.99
CA SER A 87 -23.46 8.73 17.68
C SER A 87 -22.92 8.13 16.37
N PRO A 88 -22.84 8.90 15.27
CA PRO A 88 -22.32 8.38 14.00
C PRO A 88 -20.84 7.98 14.11
N GLU A 89 -20.05 8.73 14.89
CA GLU A 89 -18.62 8.45 15.07
C GLU A 89 -18.38 7.13 15.81
N TYR A 90 -19.23 6.80 16.78
CA TYR A 90 -19.13 5.52 17.50
C TYR A 90 -19.42 4.33 16.57
N GLU A 91 -20.47 4.43 15.75
CA GLU A 91 -20.81 3.37 14.79
C GLU A 91 -19.76 3.22 13.69
N LYS A 92 -19.09 4.31 13.27
CA LYS A 92 -17.95 4.21 12.34
C LYS A 92 -16.83 3.35 12.89
N VAL A 93 -16.49 3.51 14.17
CA VAL A 93 -15.47 2.66 14.83
C VAL A 93 -15.91 1.21 14.79
N LEU A 94 -17.14 0.89 15.21
CA LEU A 94 -17.66 -0.48 15.19
C LEU A 94 -17.71 -1.09 13.77
N ILE A 95 -18.08 -0.30 12.75
CA ILE A 95 -18.08 -0.74 11.35
C ILE A 95 -16.67 -1.07 10.87
N ARG A 96 -15.66 -0.26 11.22
CA ARG A 96 -14.25 -0.53 10.89
C ARG A 96 -13.79 -1.83 11.56
N SER A 97 -14.06 -2.00 12.85
CA SER A 97 -13.69 -3.23 13.58
C SER A 97 -14.38 -4.46 13.01
N LEU A 98 -15.66 -4.35 12.66
CA LEU A 98 -16.39 -5.45 12.00
C LEU A 98 -15.72 -5.83 10.67
N ASN A 99 -15.33 -4.85 9.87
CA ASN A 99 -14.62 -5.08 8.61
C ASN A 99 -13.26 -5.76 8.80
N GLU A 100 -12.53 -5.43 9.87
CA GLU A 100 -11.26 -6.11 10.20
C GLU A 100 -11.50 -7.57 10.59
N PHE A 101 -12.47 -7.84 11.47
CA PHE A 101 -12.78 -9.21 11.87
C PHE A 101 -13.31 -10.07 10.72
N LEU A 102 -14.10 -9.50 9.80
CA LEU A 102 -14.58 -10.21 8.60
C LEU A 102 -13.43 -10.64 7.67
N GLN A 103 -12.27 -9.98 7.73
CA GLN A 103 -11.09 -10.34 6.96
C GLN A 103 -10.22 -11.39 7.65
N LEU A 104 -10.18 -11.36 8.99
CA LEU A 104 -9.35 -12.27 9.79
C LEU A 104 -10.03 -13.61 10.08
N GLU A 105 -11.35 -13.60 10.30
CA GLU A 105 -12.12 -14.78 10.65
C GLU A 105 -12.83 -15.36 9.43
N SER A 106 -12.65 -16.66 9.16
CA SER A 106 -13.37 -17.38 8.10
C SER A 106 -14.83 -17.74 8.46
N ARG A 107 -15.30 -17.30 9.63
CA ARG A 107 -16.63 -17.64 10.14
C ARG A 107 -17.70 -16.82 9.41
N TYR A 108 -18.63 -17.52 8.77
CA TYR A 108 -19.79 -16.87 8.17
C TYR A 108 -20.77 -16.35 9.23
N ILE A 109 -21.16 -15.09 9.10
CA ILE A 109 -22.23 -14.43 9.87
C ILE A 109 -23.23 -13.81 8.89
N ASP A 110 -24.52 -13.87 9.26
CA ASP A 110 -25.61 -13.32 8.46
C ASP A 110 -25.58 -11.77 8.44
N PRO A 111 -25.52 -11.13 7.26
CA PRO A 111 -25.55 -9.67 7.14
C PRO A 111 -26.92 -9.03 7.41
N ASP A 112 -28.03 -9.76 7.33
CA ASP A 112 -29.37 -9.18 7.36
C ASP A 112 -29.72 -8.38 8.64
N PRO A 113 -29.32 -8.82 9.85
CA PRO A 113 -29.55 -8.05 11.06
C PRO A 113 -28.86 -6.68 11.04
N ILE A 114 -27.64 -6.59 10.50
CA ILE A 114 -26.90 -5.33 10.37
C ILE A 114 -27.51 -4.46 9.29
N ARG A 115 -27.93 -5.05 8.15
CA ARG A 115 -28.63 -4.33 7.08
C ARG A 115 -29.88 -3.61 7.58
N LYS A 116 -30.64 -4.25 8.47
CA LYS A 116 -31.88 -3.70 9.06
C LYS A 116 -31.62 -2.72 10.20
N ALA A 117 -30.45 -2.79 10.84
CA ALA A 117 -30.10 -1.90 11.94
C ALA A 117 -29.82 -0.47 11.45
N LYS A 118 -30.06 0.52 12.30
CA LYS A 118 -29.76 1.94 12.02
C LYS A 118 -28.32 2.26 12.41
N VAL A 119 -27.37 1.69 11.67
CA VAL A 119 -25.93 1.78 11.98
C VAL A 119 -25.12 2.53 10.94
N PHE A 120 -25.69 2.78 9.76
CA PHE A 120 -24.95 3.42 8.68
C PHE A 120 -24.92 4.94 8.88
N PRO A 121 -23.76 5.58 8.99
CA PRO A 121 -23.66 7.02 9.10
C PRO A 121 -23.91 7.65 7.73
N ILE A 122 -24.99 8.43 7.62
CA ILE A 122 -25.43 9.05 6.37
C ILE A 122 -25.31 10.56 6.52
N ARG A 123 -24.47 11.17 5.69
CA ARG A 123 -24.37 12.61 5.50
C ARG A 123 -25.41 13.05 4.47
N HIS A 124 -26.34 13.89 4.89
CA HIS A 124 -27.35 14.48 4.01
C HIS A 124 -26.81 15.71 3.28
N SER A 125 -27.52 16.15 2.23
CA SER A 125 -27.14 17.32 1.42
C SER A 125 -27.05 18.64 2.20
N ASN A 126 -27.71 18.72 3.36
CA ASN A 126 -27.61 19.85 4.28
C ASN A 126 -26.35 19.80 5.18
N GLY A 127 -25.48 18.79 5.01
CA GLY A 127 -24.28 18.56 5.81
C GLY A 127 -24.50 17.83 7.13
N THR A 128 -25.75 17.58 7.55
CA THR A 128 -26.04 16.85 8.79
C THR A 128 -25.76 15.35 8.62
N VAL A 129 -25.19 14.73 9.65
CA VAL A 129 -24.94 13.28 9.69
C VAL A 129 -25.92 12.62 10.63
N SER A 130 -26.61 11.58 10.17
CA SER A 130 -27.52 10.77 10.99
C SER A 130 -27.33 9.29 10.72
N LEU A 131 -27.73 8.45 11.68
CA LEU A 131 -27.68 7.00 11.51
C LEU A 131 -28.94 6.49 10.81
N GLY A 132 -28.74 5.72 9.73
CA GLY A 132 -29.81 5.11 8.94
C GLY A 132 -29.61 3.61 8.76
N SER A 133 -30.68 2.92 8.34
CA SER A 133 -30.61 1.55 7.85
C SER A 133 -30.34 1.54 6.35
N ILE A 134 -30.18 0.34 5.78
CA ILE A 134 -30.08 0.17 4.33
C ILE A 134 -31.30 0.68 3.56
N ASP A 135 -32.47 0.76 4.20
CA ASP A 135 -33.72 1.21 3.58
C ASP A 135 -33.71 2.72 3.27
N VAL A 136 -32.82 3.47 3.94
CA VAL A 136 -32.58 4.87 3.60
C VAL A 136 -31.81 4.95 2.28
N ALA A 137 -32.24 5.85 1.40
CA ALA A 137 -31.54 6.09 0.15
C ALA A 137 -30.25 6.89 0.41
N PHE A 138 -29.10 6.27 0.14
CA PHE A 138 -27.78 6.90 0.20
C PHE A 138 -26.87 6.28 -0.86
N ALA A 139 -25.82 7.00 -1.27
CA ALA A 139 -24.77 6.51 -2.15
C ALA A 139 -23.41 6.44 -1.43
N ILE A 140 -22.45 5.72 -1.98
CA ILE A 140 -21.11 5.53 -1.42
C ILE A 140 -20.10 6.28 -2.29
N GLY A 141 -19.39 7.25 -1.70
CA GLY A 141 -18.47 8.14 -2.41
C GLY A 141 -17.12 7.51 -2.74
N ASP A 142 -17.09 6.55 -3.66
CA ASP A 142 -15.89 5.76 -4.05
C ASP A 142 -14.92 6.48 -5.01
N ARG A 143 -15.32 7.62 -5.56
CA ARG A 143 -14.49 8.45 -6.44
C ARG A 143 -14.52 9.90 -5.98
N ALA A 144 -13.35 10.49 -5.75
CA ALA A 144 -13.24 11.88 -5.28
C ALA A 144 -14.01 12.87 -6.17
N LYS A 145 -13.83 12.81 -7.50
CA LYS A 145 -14.54 13.69 -8.45
C LYS A 145 -16.06 13.58 -8.36
N LEU A 146 -16.59 12.35 -8.25
CA LEU A 146 -18.03 12.13 -8.15
C LEU A 146 -18.56 12.57 -6.77
N LYS A 147 -17.81 12.29 -5.70
CA LYS A 147 -18.14 12.72 -4.34
C LYS A 147 -18.29 14.24 -4.30
N THR A 148 -17.29 14.99 -4.75
CA THR A 148 -17.34 16.46 -4.82
C THR A 148 -18.49 16.98 -5.68
N ALA A 149 -18.84 16.28 -6.76
CA ALA A 149 -19.93 16.72 -7.65
C ALA A 149 -21.34 16.56 -7.06
N PHE A 150 -21.50 15.73 -6.02
CA PHE A 150 -22.81 15.35 -5.47
C PHE A 150 -22.94 15.50 -3.94
N GLU A 151 -21.87 15.83 -3.22
CA GLU A 151 -21.89 15.93 -1.75
C GLU A 151 -22.89 16.96 -1.19
N ASP A 152 -23.21 17.99 -1.97
CA ASP A 152 -24.18 19.04 -1.67
C ASP A 152 -25.59 18.75 -2.20
N LYS A 153 -25.78 17.64 -2.92
CA LYS A 153 -27.01 17.33 -3.66
C LYS A 153 -27.71 16.05 -3.22
N VAL A 154 -26.96 15.07 -2.74
CA VAL A 154 -27.48 13.75 -2.38
C VAL A 154 -26.98 13.31 -1.02
N SER A 155 -27.65 12.32 -0.43
CA SER A 155 -27.18 11.68 0.79
C SER A 155 -26.07 10.69 0.48
N LEU A 156 -24.97 10.77 1.22
CA LEU A 156 -23.78 9.94 1.07
C LEU A 156 -23.46 9.20 2.37
N LEU A 157 -22.91 8.00 2.26
CA LEU A 157 -22.31 7.32 3.40
C LEU A 157 -21.11 8.13 3.91
N ASP A 158 -21.10 8.44 5.19
CA ASP A 158 -20.19 9.41 5.81
C ASP A 158 -18.82 8.80 6.16
N PHE A 159 -18.12 8.32 5.13
CA PHE A 159 -16.74 7.86 5.21
C PHE A 159 -15.87 8.65 4.22
N ASP A 160 -14.58 8.77 4.54
CA ASP A 160 -13.61 9.31 3.59
C ASP A 160 -13.25 8.28 2.51
N LEU A 161 -12.43 8.69 1.54
CA LEU A 161 -12.10 7.82 0.41
C LEU A 161 -11.21 6.65 0.84
N GLU A 162 -10.39 6.81 1.86
CA GLU A 162 -9.52 5.77 2.37
C GLU A 162 -10.33 4.69 3.10
N ASP A 163 -11.23 5.12 3.99
CA ASP A 163 -12.21 4.27 4.65
C ASP A 163 -13.04 3.49 3.64
N VAL A 164 -13.60 4.15 2.62
CA VAL A 164 -14.41 3.48 1.59
C VAL A 164 -13.60 2.39 0.86
N ARG A 165 -12.30 2.58 0.68
CA ARG A 165 -11.42 1.55 0.09
C ARG A 165 -11.15 0.39 1.04
N ARG A 166 -10.89 0.68 2.33
CA ARG A 166 -10.65 -0.34 3.37
C ARG A 166 -11.91 -1.16 3.67
N LEU A 167 -13.09 -0.54 3.60
CA LEU A 167 -14.39 -1.15 3.87
C LEU A 167 -14.98 -1.97 2.71
N LYS A 168 -14.25 -2.14 1.61
CA LYS A 168 -14.68 -2.96 0.47
C LYS A 168 -15.18 -4.36 0.88
N PRO A 169 -14.45 -5.14 1.70
CA PRO A 169 -14.91 -6.47 2.13
C PRO A 169 -16.27 -6.42 2.84
N LEU A 170 -16.46 -5.45 3.74
CA LEU A 170 -17.74 -5.23 4.42
C LEU A 170 -18.85 -4.83 3.45
N PHE A 171 -18.59 -3.98 2.46
CA PHE A 171 -19.60 -3.61 1.47
C PHE A 171 -19.98 -4.77 0.54
N GLU A 172 -19.06 -5.69 0.23
CA GLU A 172 -19.34 -6.92 -0.51
C GLU A 172 -20.22 -7.86 0.33
N TRP A 173 -19.82 -8.09 1.59
CA TRP A 173 -20.58 -8.90 2.53
C TRP A 173 -22.00 -8.36 2.77
N LEU A 174 -22.17 -7.04 2.88
CA LEU A 174 -23.46 -6.37 2.98
C LEU A 174 -24.20 -6.24 1.63
N ARG A 175 -23.58 -6.58 0.49
CA ARG A 175 -24.12 -6.38 -0.87
C ARG A 175 -24.53 -4.94 -1.16
N LEU A 176 -23.66 -3.98 -0.83
CA LEU A 176 -23.87 -2.54 -1.04
C LEU A 176 -23.22 -1.98 -2.31
N GLN A 177 -22.56 -2.81 -3.13
CA GLN A 177 -21.75 -2.34 -4.26
C GLN A 177 -22.54 -1.61 -5.34
N GLY A 178 -23.83 -1.92 -5.47
CA GLY A 178 -24.72 -1.16 -6.36
C GLY A 178 -24.91 0.31 -5.96
N ARG A 179 -24.50 0.72 -4.74
CA ARG A 179 -24.64 2.08 -4.22
C ARG A 179 -23.41 2.96 -4.42
N TYR A 180 -22.32 2.44 -4.99
CA TYR A 180 -21.17 3.27 -5.33
C TYR A 180 -21.57 4.37 -6.31
N LEU A 181 -21.05 5.59 -6.11
CA LEU A 181 -21.30 6.69 -7.04
C LEU A 181 -20.84 6.33 -8.45
N SER A 182 -19.76 5.56 -8.60
CA SER A 182 -19.32 5.03 -9.90
C SER A 182 -20.35 4.13 -10.60
N ASN A 183 -21.28 3.53 -9.85
CA ASN A 183 -22.35 2.68 -10.40
C ASN A 183 -23.69 3.43 -10.52
N CYS A 184 -23.95 4.41 -9.65
CA CYS A 184 -25.21 5.17 -9.64
C CYS A 184 -25.22 6.39 -10.56
N VAL A 185 -24.05 6.98 -10.84
CA VAL A 185 -23.92 8.19 -11.65
C VAL A 185 -23.81 7.82 -13.12
N GLN A 186 -24.65 8.43 -13.94
CA GLN A 186 -24.57 8.40 -15.39
C GLN A 186 -23.97 9.72 -15.87
N GLU A 187 -23.01 9.65 -16.78
CA GLU A 187 -22.41 10.83 -17.39
C GLU A 187 -22.96 11.01 -18.82
N GLU A 188 -23.58 12.15 -19.07
CA GLU A 188 -23.95 12.59 -20.42
C GLU A 188 -22.97 13.67 -20.88
N THR A 189 -22.38 13.49 -22.06
CA THR A 189 -21.44 14.46 -22.65
C THR A 189 -22.07 15.10 -23.87
N SER A 190 -21.80 16.38 -24.09
CA SER A 190 -22.27 17.12 -25.26
C SER A 190 -21.21 18.09 -25.77
N ILE A 191 -21.20 18.27 -27.08
CA ILE A 191 -20.37 19.26 -27.79
C ILE A 191 -21.24 20.43 -28.24
N SER A 192 -20.70 21.65 -28.19
CA SER A 192 -21.39 22.86 -28.65
C SER A 192 -21.31 23.03 -30.17
N THR A 193 -20.23 22.55 -30.80
CA THR A 193 -20.01 22.60 -32.25
C THR A 193 -19.30 21.34 -32.76
N ASP A 194 -19.61 20.92 -34.00
CA ASP A 194 -18.96 19.79 -34.69
C ASP A 194 -17.67 20.21 -35.44
N SER A 195 -17.20 21.45 -35.25
CA SER A 195 -16.10 22.04 -36.01
C SER A 195 -14.71 21.71 -35.44
N GLY A 196 -14.50 20.49 -34.97
CA GLY A 196 -13.21 20.03 -34.41
C GLY A 196 -12.18 19.69 -35.49
N ARG A 197 -10.88 19.83 -35.18
CA ARG A 197 -9.79 19.45 -36.10
C ARG A 197 -9.56 17.94 -36.07
N LEU A 198 -9.39 17.31 -37.23
CA LEU A 198 -9.16 15.87 -37.33
C LEU A 198 -7.76 15.49 -36.82
N ILE A 199 -7.69 14.41 -36.04
CA ILE A 199 -6.45 13.73 -35.68
C ILE A 199 -6.15 12.71 -36.77
N LEU A 200 -5.10 12.96 -37.55
CA LEU A 200 -4.77 12.19 -38.76
C LEU A 200 -3.46 11.40 -38.64
N SER A 201 -2.73 11.50 -37.53
CA SER A 201 -1.42 10.85 -37.37
C SER A 201 -1.04 10.58 -35.92
N GLY A 202 -0.02 9.75 -35.73
CA GLY A 202 0.54 9.38 -34.42
C GLY A 202 -0.29 8.33 -33.67
N LYS A 203 0.10 8.07 -32.41
CA LYS A 203 -0.51 7.02 -31.54
C LYS A 203 -2.02 7.18 -31.32
N ARG A 204 -2.53 8.41 -31.47
CA ARG A 204 -3.94 8.78 -31.30
C ARG A 204 -4.76 8.65 -32.59
N PHE A 205 -4.14 8.29 -33.72
CA PHE A 205 -4.84 7.97 -34.96
C PHE A 205 -5.47 6.58 -34.86
N LEU A 206 -6.61 6.51 -34.17
CA LEU A 206 -7.28 5.24 -33.86
C LEU A 206 -7.79 4.51 -35.10
N LYS A 207 -8.02 5.22 -36.22
CA LYS A 207 -8.50 4.63 -37.48
C LYS A 207 -7.54 3.56 -38.01
N ALA A 208 -6.22 3.78 -37.90
CA ALA A 208 -5.19 2.80 -38.27
C ALA A 208 -5.07 1.61 -37.31
N LYS A 209 -5.88 1.59 -36.24
CA LYS A 209 -5.91 0.54 -35.21
C LYS A 209 -7.29 -0.13 -35.15
N ALA A 210 -8.18 0.11 -36.11
CA ALA A 210 -9.57 -0.37 -36.08
C ALA A 210 -9.68 -1.90 -35.95
N TYR A 211 -8.81 -2.65 -36.64
CA TYR A 211 -8.73 -4.10 -36.57
C TYR A 211 -8.42 -4.55 -35.13
N HIS A 212 -7.36 -3.99 -34.55
CA HIS A 212 -6.91 -4.27 -33.18
C HIS A 212 -7.98 -3.88 -32.14
N ILE A 213 -8.65 -2.74 -32.30
CA ILE A 213 -9.77 -2.29 -31.44
C ILE A 213 -10.96 -3.26 -31.53
N THR A 214 -11.13 -3.95 -32.67
CA THR A 214 -12.21 -4.92 -32.86
C THR A 214 -11.91 -6.27 -32.19
N ARG A 215 -10.62 -6.67 -32.07
CA ARG A 215 -10.21 -7.99 -31.53
C ARG A 215 -10.78 -8.32 -30.13
N PRO A 216 -10.80 -7.40 -29.15
CA PRO A 216 -11.40 -7.65 -27.84
C PRO A 216 -12.92 -7.87 -27.83
N ARG A 217 -13.62 -7.66 -28.96
CA ARG A 217 -15.09 -7.78 -29.04
C ARG A 217 -15.52 -9.24 -29.26
N PHE A 218 -16.18 -9.84 -28.26
CA PHE A 218 -16.66 -11.23 -28.34
C PHE A 218 -18.07 -11.42 -28.93
N ARG A 219 -18.75 -10.36 -29.37
CA ARG A 219 -20.13 -10.41 -29.91
C ARG A 219 -20.22 -10.82 -31.39
N GLU A 220 -21.41 -11.28 -31.79
CA GLU A 220 -21.83 -11.43 -33.19
C GLU A 220 -21.81 -10.05 -33.90
N ASN A 221 -21.60 -10.05 -35.24
CA ASN A 221 -21.38 -8.88 -36.10
C ASN A 221 -20.06 -8.09 -35.90
N ARG A 222 -18.92 -8.79 -35.85
CA ARG A 222 -17.59 -8.13 -35.80
C ARG A 222 -17.27 -7.29 -37.04
N THR A 223 -17.77 -7.69 -38.22
CA THR A 223 -17.51 -7.00 -39.49
C THR A 223 -18.14 -5.61 -39.55
N GLU A 224 -19.41 -5.46 -39.16
CA GLU A 224 -20.08 -4.14 -39.11
C GLU A 224 -19.38 -3.20 -38.12
N CYS A 225 -18.96 -3.74 -36.97
CA CYS A 225 -18.20 -3.00 -35.97
C CYS A 225 -16.84 -2.55 -36.52
N TYR A 226 -16.15 -3.43 -37.25
CA TYR A 226 -14.88 -3.12 -37.88
C TYR A 226 -15.05 -1.99 -38.90
N GLU A 227 -16.06 -2.03 -39.77
CA GLU A 227 -16.32 -0.95 -40.73
C GLU A 227 -16.65 0.38 -40.06
N ALA A 228 -17.42 0.36 -38.97
CA ALA A 228 -17.72 1.57 -38.19
C ALA A 228 -16.45 2.18 -37.56
N LEU A 229 -15.53 1.35 -37.06
CA LEU A 229 -14.24 1.80 -36.52
C LEU A 229 -13.28 2.25 -37.63
N ARG A 230 -13.28 1.58 -38.78
CA ARG A 230 -12.43 1.90 -39.93
C ARG A 230 -12.84 3.20 -40.61
N THR A 231 -14.11 3.61 -40.45
CA THR A 231 -14.65 4.88 -40.98
C THR A 231 -14.81 5.95 -39.92
N MET A 232 -14.31 5.72 -38.69
CA MET A 232 -14.46 6.67 -37.60
C MET A 232 -13.58 7.90 -37.76
N ASP A 233 -14.07 9.02 -37.25
CA ASP A 233 -13.29 10.25 -37.11
C ASP A 233 -12.91 10.48 -35.65
N VAL A 234 -11.67 10.89 -35.41
CA VAL A 234 -11.24 11.40 -34.10
C VAL A 234 -10.95 12.89 -34.24
N ARG A 235 -11.64 13.74 -33.47
CA ARG A 235 -11.58 15.20 -33.58
C ARG A 235 -11.17 15.85 -32.26
N GLU A 236 -10.28 16.85 -32.34
CA GLU A 236 -9.98 17.72 -31.22
C GLU A 236 -10.93 18.92 -31.20
N VAL A 237 -11.53 19.18 -30.03
CA VAL A 237 -12.47 20.30 -29.80
C VAL A 237 -12.03 21.14 -28.60
N ASP A 238 -12.41 22.41 -28.60
CA ASP A 238 -12.01 23.34 -27.56
C ASP A 238 -12.70 23.06 -26.22
N GLU A 239 -13.97 22.64 -26.24
CA GLU A 239 -14.75 22.38 -25.02
C GLU A 239 -15.69 21.19 -25.19
N ILE A 240 -15.74 20.32 -24.16
CA ILE A 240 -16.73 19.25 -24.05
C ILE A 240 -17.43 19.42 -22.71
N SER A 241 -18.74 19.62 -22.79
CA SER A 241 -19.60 19.75 -21.61
C SER A 241 -20.02 18.37 -21.11
N SER A 242 -20.07 18.20 -19.79
CA SER A 242 -20.56 16.98 -19.13
C SER A 242 -21.65 17.30 -18.12
N VAL A 243 -22.67 16.46 -18.10
CA VAL A 243 -23.75 16.48 -17.11
C VAL A 243 -23.75 15.12 -16.43
N LEU A 244 -23.36 15.12 -15.16
CA LEU A 244 -23.49 13.96 -14.30
C LEU A 244 -24.91 13.92 -13.75
N LYS A 245 -25.59 12.79 -13.94
CA LYS A 245 -26.96 12.56 -13.49
C LYS A 245 -26.99 11.36 -12.56
N MET A 246 -27.75 11.47 -11.48
CA MET A 246 -28.11 10.31 -10.66
C MET A 246 -29.52 10.49 -10.12
N ASN A 247 -30.17 9.39 -9.76
CA ASN A 247 -31.47 9.42 -9.11
C ASN A 247 -31.35 8.83 -7.72
N GLN A 248 -31.72 9.60 -6.70
CA GLN A 248 -31.79 9.12 -5.33
C GLN A 248 -33.18 9.41 -4.76
N ASN A 249 -33.88 8.36 -4.32
CA ASN A 249 -35.24 8.46 -3.76
C ASN A 249 -36.26 9.10 -4.72
N GLY A 250 -36.14 8.87 -6.04
CA GLY A 250 -37.02 9.48 -7.03
C GLY A 250 -36.72 10.96 -7.32
N HIS A 251 -35.73 11.54 -6.65
CA HIS A 251 -35.25 12.89 -6.93
C HIS A 251 -34.04 12.83 -7.87
N PRO A 252 -34.18 13.31 -9.12
CA PRO A 252 -33.04 13.45 -10.01
C PRO A 252 -32.11 14.55 -9.49
N ALA A 253 -30.83 14.22 -9.35
CA ALA A 253 -29.76 15.15 -9.04
C ALA A 253 -28.86 15.28 -10.27
N GLU A 254 -28.57 16.52 -10.65
CA GLU A 254 -27.69 16.81 -11.78
C GLU A 254 -26.52 17.69 -11.34
N SER A 255 -25.35 17.41 -11.91
CA SER A 255 -24.14 18.20 -11.71
C SER A 255 -23.49 18.47 -13.06
N ARG A 256 -23.43 19.76 -13.43
CA ARG A 256 -22.74 20.18 -14.65
C ARG A 256 -21.25 20.26 -14.35
N VAL A 257 -20.48 19.48 -15.10
CA VAL A 257 -19.02 19.48 -15.08
C VAL A 257 -18.55 20.07 -16.40
N ALA A 258 -17.87 21.22 -16.34
CA ALA A 258 -17.52 22.00 -17.52
C ALA A 258 -16.37 21.39 -18.37
N THR A 259 -15.79 20.27 -17.95
CA THR A 259 -14.56 19.73 -18.54
C THR A 259 -14.60 18.21 -18.68
N ALA A 260 -15.49 17.71 -19.54
CA ALA A 260 -15.32 16.33 -20.03
C ALA A 260 -14.08 16.26 -20.93
N SER A 261 -13.40 15.12 -20.94
CA SER A 261 -12.22 14.90 -21.78
C SER A 261 -12.54 14.24 -23.13
N GLU A 262 -13.77 13.76 -23.30
CA GLU A 262 -14.21 13.05 -24.51
C GLU A 262 -15.73 13.02 -24.68
N HIS A 263 -16.16 12.82 -25.92
CA HIS A 263 -17.54 12.54 -26.30
C HIS A 263 -17.53 11.53 -27.46
N ILE A 264 -18.37 10.50 -27.38
CA ILE A 264 -18.56 9.54 -28.48
C ILE A 264 -19.96 9.80 -29.06
N SER A 265 -20.01 10.03 -30.36
CA SER A 265 -21.24 10.28 -31.10
C SER A 265 -21.33 9.32 -32.29
N GLU A 266 -22.52 8.80 -32.53
CA GLU A 266 -22.82 7.98 -33.71
C GLU A 266 -24.06 8.55 -34.38
N ILE A 267 -23.85 9.38 -35.40
CA ILE A 267 -24.92 10.07 -36.14
C ILE A 267 -24.88 9.59 -37.58
N GLY A 268 -26.02 9.11 -38.09
CA GLY A 268 -26.13 8.64 -39.46
C GLY A 268 -25.23 7.43 -39.77
N GLY A 269 -24.91 6.60 -38.77
CA GLY A 269 -24.03 5.43 -38.92
C GLY A 269 -22.53 5.76 -38.96
N LYS A 270 -22.14 7.03 -38.76
CA LYS A 270 -20.74 7.44 -38.65
C LYS A 270 -20.34 7.62 -37.18
N LEU A 271 -19.38 6.83 -36.73
CA LEU A 271 -18.75 6.97 -35.42
C LEU A 271 -17.81 8.19 -35.42
N THR A 272 -17.99 9.09 -34.47
CA THR A 272 -17.08 10.23 -34.24
C THR A 272 -16.71 10.30 -32.77
N ILE A 273 -15.41 10.34 -32.49
CA ILE A 273 -14.84 10.51 -31.16
C ILE A 273 -14.30 11.93 -31.07
N TYR A 274 -14.84 12.72 -30.15
CA TYR A 274 -14.34 14.05 -29.83
C TYR A 274 -13.48 13.97 -28.58
N VAL A 275 -12.34 14.65 -28.59
CA VAL A 275 -11.42 14.76 -27.44
C VAL A 275 -11.05 16.21 -27.21
N ALA A 276 -10.77 16.59 -25.97
CA ALA A 276 -10.32 17.95 -25.66
C ALA A 276 -8.97 18.26 -26.35
N LYS A 277 -8.83 19.48 -26.86
CA LYS A 277 -7.59 19.99 -27.48
C LYS A 277 -6.46 20.20 -26.47
N GLU A 278 -6.77 20.42 -25.20
CA GLU A 278 -5.77 20.58 -24.14
C GLU A 278 -4.93 19.29 -24.01
N PRO A 279 -3.59 19.34 -24.15
CA PRO A 279 -2.75 18.14 -24.18
C PRO A 279 -2.92 17.22 -22.97
N LYS A 280 -3.03 17.81 -21.76
CA LYS A 280 -3.21 17.07 -20.51
C LYS A 280 -4.57 16.36 -20.45
N ALA A 281 -5.64 17.03 -20.85
CA ALA A 281 -6.98 16.44 -20.91
C ALA A 281 -7.02 15.32 -21.97
N GLN A 282 -6.30 15.50 -23.07
CA GLN A 282 -6.16 14.51 -24.12
C GLN A 282 -5.41 13.26 -23.62
N ASP A 283 -4.28 13.41 -22.93
CA ASP A 283 -3.56 12.27 -22.33
C ASP A 283 -4.42 11.51 -21.32
N ILE A 284 -5.16 12.22 -20.47
CA ILE A 284 -6.11 11.60 -19.52
C ILE A 284 -7.24 10.87 -20.26
N SER A 285 -7.73 11.44 -21.38
CA SER A 285 -8.76 10.84 -22.21
C SER A 285 -8.32 9.48 -22.75
N PHE A 286 -7.21 9.45 -23.50
CA PHE A 286 -6.70 8.23 -24.11
C PHE A 286 -6.17 7.22 -23.08
N GLY A 287 -5.58 7.69 -21.98
CA GLY A 287 -5.02 6.82 -20.94
C GLY A 287 -6.02 6.29 -19.91
N SER A 288 -7.26 6.80 -19.87
CA SER A 288 -8.21 6.40 -18.82
C SER A 288 -9.66 6.37 -19.28
N VAL A 289 -10.22 7.48 -19.74
CA VAL A 289 -11.68 7.61 -19.87
C VAL A 289 -12.19 7.03 -21.19
N LEU A 290 -11.50 7.30 -22.29
CA LEU A 290 -11.88 6.85 -23.63
C LEU A 290 -11.86 5.31 -23.77
N PRO A 291 -10.88 4.55 -23.26
CA PRO A 291 -10.92 3.08 -23.30
C PRO A 291 -12.20 2.51 -22.70
N ARG A 292 -12.67 3.05 -21.55
CA ARG A 292 -13.89 2.59 -20.87
C ARG A 292 -15.15 2.93 -21.67
N LYS A 293 -15.25 4.15 -22.20
CA LYS A 293 -16.40 4.58 -23.00
C LYS A 293 -16.46 3.85 -24.34
N LEU A 294 -15.31 3.63 -24.99
CA LEU A 294 -15.25 2.85 -26.23
C LEU A 294 -15.58 1.37 -25.97
N ALA A 295 -15.09 0.77 -24.87
CA ALA A 295 -15.50 -0.59 -24.47
C ALA A 295 -17.03 -0.68 -24.29
N SER A 296 -17.63 0.33 -23.66
CA SER A 296 -19.08 0.40 -23.47
C SER A 296 -19.82 0.50 -24.81
N TRP A 297 -19.32 1.31 -25.74
CA TRP A 297 -19.86 1.41 -27.10
C TRP A 297 -19.72 0.07 -27.86
N LEU A 298 -18.55 -0.58 -27.80
CA LEU A 298 -18.32 -1.89 -28.42
C LEU A 298 -19.26 -2.97 -27.85
N MET A 299 -19.59 -2.88 -26.57
CA MET A 299 -20.53 -3.78 -25.89
C MET A 299 -21.99 -3.30 -25.97
N MET A 300 -22.29 -2.23 -26.69
CA MET A 300 -23.67 -1.78 -26.91
C MET A 300 -24.34 -2.68 -27.95
N ASN A 301 -25.54 -3.15 -27.67
CA ASN A 301 -26.29 -3.96 -28.63
C ASN A 301 -26.95 -3.02 -29.66
N PRO A 302 -26.62 -3.13 -30.96
CA PRO A 302 -27.07 -2.17 -31.97
C PRO A 302 -28.60 -2.17 -32.16
N ASN A 303 -29.27 -3.28 -31.88
CA ASN A 303 -30.72 -3.42 -32.08
C ASN A 303 -31.55 -3.03 -30.85
N THR A 304 -31.01 -3.25 -29.64
CA THR A 304 -31.75 -3.03 -28.38
C THR A 304 -31.24 -1.84 -27.58
N ASN A 305 -30.13 -1.23 -28.01
CA ASN A 305 -29.41 -0.18 -27.30
C ASN A 305 -29.07 -0.54 -25.83
N ARG A 306 -28.99 -1.85 -25.52
CA ARG A 306 -28.65 -2.36 -24.19
C ARG A 306 -27.15 -2.60 -24.10
N LEU A 307 -26.54 -2.04 -23.06
CA LEU A 307 -25.16 -2.26 -22.71
C LEU A 307 -24.95 -3.72 -22.24
N GLY A 308 -23.95 -4.39 -22.81
CA GLY A 308 -23.46 -5.69 -22.35
C GLY A 308 -22.58 -5.58 -21.11
N SER A 309 -22.14 -6.72 -20.59
CA SER A 309 -21.06 -6.72 -19.60
C SER A 309 -19.78 -6.19 -20.26
N VAL A 310 -19.15 -5.19 -19.63
CA VAL A 310 -17.84 -4.67 -20.03
C VAL A 310 -16.82 -5.28 -19.08
N GLU A 311 -15.99 -6.18 -19.60
CA GLU A 311 -14.95 -6.87 -18.84
C GLU A 311 -13.74 -5.96 -18.60
N ALA A 312 -13.04 -6.16 -17.48
CA ALA A 312 -11.88 -5.32 -17.11
C ALA A 312 -10.71 -5.54 -18.07
N GLU A 313 -10.56 -6.77 -18.53
CA GLU A 313 -9.60 -7.25 -19.52
C GLU A 313 -9.78 -6.51 -20.85
N MET A 314 -11.03 -6.27 -21.28
CA MET A 314 -11.33 -5.50 -22.49
C MET A 314 -10.86 -4.04 -22.36
N VAL A 315 -11.12 -3.41 -21.21
CA VAL A 315 -10.66 -2.04 -20.95
C VAL A 315 -9.14 -1.98 -20.90
N SER A 316 -8.50 -2.99 -20.30
CA SER A 316 -7.03 -3.12 -20.27
C SER A 316 -6.46 -3.20 -21.69
N ALA A 317 -7.03 -4.06 -22.54
CA ALA A 317 -6.61 -4.21 -23.93
C ALA A 317 -6.74 -2.91 -24.73
N LEU A 318 -7.88 -2.22 -24.63
CA LEU A 318 -8.07 -0.92 -25.30
C LEU A 318 -7.09 0.13 -24.79
N THR A 319 -6.75 0.11 -23.51
CA THR A 319 -5.75 1.02 -22.93
C THR A 319 -4.37 0.75 -23.55
N SER A 320 -3.97 -0.51 -23.66
CA SER A 320 -2.72 -0.90 -24.33
C SER A 320 -2.72 -0.53 -25.82
N ILE A 321 -3.83 -0.75 -26.53
CA ILE A 321 -3.97 -0.38 -27.94
C ILE A 321 -3.78 1.12 -28.14
N PHE A 322 -4.34 1.96 -27.26
CA PHE A 322 -4.22 3.41 -27.37
C PHE A 322 -2.80 3.91 -27.07
N ALA A 323 -2.10 3.27 -26.13
CA ALA A 323 -0.75 3.65 -25.70
C ALA A 323 0.36 3.22 -26.68
N SER A 324 0.15 2.16 -27.44
CA SER A 324 1.19 1.51 -28.25
C SER A 324 1.16 1.88 -29.73
N ASP A 325 2.26 1.70 -30.45
CA ASP A 325 2.31 1.85 -31.91
C ASP A 325 1.74 0.62 -32.61
N LYS A 326 1.20 0.79 -33.83
CA LYS A 326 0.53 -0.29 -34.59
C LYS A 326 1.41 -1.54 -34.74
N SER A 327 2.73 -1.36 -34.93
CA SER A 327 3.68 -2.43 -35.20
C SER A 327 3.83 -3.47 -34.09
N VAL A 328 3.46 -3.15 -32.85
CA VAL A 328 3.59 -4.05 -31.69
C VAL A 328 2.24 -4.55 -31.18
N LEU A 329 1.13 -4.14 -31.80
CA LEU A 329 -0.20 -4.43 -31.26
C LEU A 329 -0.58 -5.90 -31.35
N ASP A 330 -0.10 -6.63 -32.36
CA ASP A 330 -0.39 -8.06 -32.47
C ASP A 330 0.26 -8.85 -31.33
N GLU A 331 1.53 -8.60 -31.04
CA GLU A 331 2.25 -9.22 -29.90
C GLU A 331 1.59 -8.89 -28.56
N ILE A 332 1.23 -7.62 -28.34
CA ILE A 332 0.57 -7.18 -27.10
C ILE A 332 -0.78 -7.87 -26.89
N LEU A 333 -1.58 -8.01 -27.95
CA LEU A 333 -2.89 -8.64 -27.84
C LEU A 333 -2.78 -10.15 -27.70
N ASP A 334 -1.79 -10.78 -28.33
CA ASP A 334 -1.50 -12.20 -28.18
C ASP A 334 -1.05 -12.52 -26.73
N ASP A 335 -0.19 -11.69 -26.13
CA ASP A 335 0.21 -11.79 -24.71
C ASP A 335 -0.98 -11.62 -23.75
N GLN A 336 -1.99 -10.85 -24.15
CA GLN A 336 -3.25 -10.68 -23.41
C GLN A 336 -4.27 -11.79 -23.68
N GLY A 337 -3.92 -12.81 -24.49
CA GLY A 337 -4.80 -13.94 -24.81
C GLY A 337 -5.96 -13.57 -25.75
N ILE A 338 -5.88 -12.44 -26.44
CA ILE A 338 -6.92 -11.97 -27.36
C ILE A 338 -6.61 -12.53 -28.75
N ILE A 339 -7.55 -13.27 -29.34
CA ILE A 339 -7.33 -13.94 -30.64
C ILE A 339 -7.42 -12.96 -31.83
N GLN A 340 -6.86 -13.39 -32.97
CA GLN A 340 -7.08 -12.73 -34.26
C GLN A 340 -8.51 -13.00 -34.78
N ILE A 341 -9.01 -12.12 -35.65
CA ILE A 341 -10.37 -12.21 -36.23
C ILE A 341 -10.24 -12.78 -37.66
N PRO A 342 -11.18 -13.62 -38.16
CA PRO A 342 -11.01 -14.33 -39.43
C PRO A 342 -11.21 -13.50 -40.71
N PHE A 343 -11.12 -12.16 -40.65
CA PHE A 343 -11.18 -11.30 -41.84
C PHE A 343 -9.91 -10.45 -41.95
N ASP A 344 -9.58 -10.04 -43.18
CA ASP A 344 -8.33 -9.35 -43.50
C ASP A 344 -8.21 -8.01 -42.78
N ASN A 345 -6.98 -7.66 -42.43
CA ASN A 345 -6.63 -6.39 -41.79
C ASN A 345 -6.40 -5.31 -42.86
N ASP A 346 -7.47 -4.68 -43.32
CA ASP A 346 -7.43 -3.60 -44.30
C ASP A 346 -6.91 -2.26 -43.73
N ASP A 347 -6.47 -2.23 -42.46
CA ASP A 347 -5.91 -1.02 -41.86
C ASP A 347 -4.53 -0.67 -42.43
N GLU A 348 -3.85 -1.58 -43.13
CA GLU A 348 -2.49 -1.38 -43.67
C GLU A 348 -2.45 -0.41 -44.87
N ASP A 349 -3.45 -0.48 -45.76
CA ASP A 349 -3.49 0.29 -47.01
C ASP A 349 -3.77 1.79 -46.81
N GLU A 350 -4.50 2.18 -45.77
CA GLU A 350 -4.85 3.59 -45.49
C GLU A 350 -3.70 4.38 -44.86
N SER A 351 -2.87 3.73 -44.03
CA SER A 351 -1.69 4.35 -43.42
C SER A 351 -0.70 4.84 -44.47
N LEU A 352 -0.54 4.11 -45.59
CA LEU A 352 0.37 4.47 -46.68
C LEU A 352 -0.22 5.59 -47.56
N ARG A 353 -1.54 5.56 -47.83
CA ARG A 353 -2.23 6.57 -48.66
C ARG A 353 -2.23 7.98 -48.05
N LEU A 354 -2.40 8.10 -46.73
CA LEU A 354 -2.44 9.40 -46.06
C LEU A 354 -1.05 10.08 -45.95
N VAL A 355 0.04 9.29 -45.92
CA VAL A 355 1.41 9.82 -45.97
C VAL A 355 1.72 10.41 -47.35
N GLU A 356 1.21 9.81 -48.42
CA GLU A 356 1.31 10.37 -49.77
C GLU A 356 0.50 11.68 -49.93
N GLU A 357 -0.72 11.75 -49.40
CA GLU A 357 -1.54 12.97 -49.46
C GLU A 357 -0.94 14.15 -48.66
N GLN A 358 -0.33 13.89 -47.49
CA GLN A 358 0.39 14.93 -46.73
C GLN A 358 1.64 15.42 -47.47
N SER A 359 2.31 14.55 -48.23
CA SER A 359 3.48 14.90 -49.03
C SER A 359 3.11 15.79 -50.23
N MET A 360 1.89 15.64 -50.77
CA MET A 360 1.39 16.46 -51.89
C MET A 360 0.91 17.86 -51.47
N GLN A 361 0.58 18.07 -50.19
CA GLN A 361 0.05 19.34 -49.70
C GLN A 361 1.14 20.38 -49.36
N LEU A 362 2.41 19.95 -49.27
CA LEU A 362 3.57 20.80 -48.97
C LEU A 362 4.27 21.42 -50.20
N VAL A 363 3.84 21.10 -51.44
CA VAL A 363 4.59 21.44 -52.68
C VAL A 363 4.04 22.67 -53.43
N LEU A 364 3.03 23.38 -52.92
CA LEU A 364 2.44 24.53 -53.61
C LEU A 364 2.66 25.88 -52.89
N THR A 365 3.91 26.34 -52.87
CA THR A 365 4.24 27.78 -52.82
C THR A 365 5.52 28.03 -53.61
N PRO A 366 5.51 28.88 -54.66
CA PRO A 366 6.73 29.29 -55.35
C PRO A 366 7.30 30.55 -54.70
N THR A 367 8.59 30.53 -54.32
CA THR A 367 9.28 31.78 -54.00
C THR A 367 10.71 31.77 -54.54
N ASP A 368 10.99 32.83 -55.30
CA ASP A 368 12.22 33.19 -56.00
C ASP A 368 13.47 33.31 -55.10
N SER A 369 14.58 32.95 -55.74
CA SER A 369 15.99 33.33 -55.56
C SER A 369 16.41 34.44 -54.58
N SER A 370 17.51 34.20 -53.83
CA SER A 370 18.79 34.92 -54.04
C SER A 370 19.95 34.31 -53.24
N GLU A 371 21.10 34.21 -53.89
CA GLU A 371 22.38 33.59 -53.52
C GLU A 371 23.22 34.39 -52.51
N ALA A 372 24.10 33.70 -51.77
CA ALA A 372 25.50 34.10 -51.53
C ALA A 372 26.32 32.93 -50.97
N GLU A 373 27.28 32.43 -51.76
CA GLU A 373 28.28 31.41 -51.41
C GLU A 373 29.45 31.98 -50.59
N ALA A 374 30.09 31.13 -49.77
CA ALA A 374 31.56 31.00 -49.74
C ALA A 374 32.00 29.71 -49.01
N SER A 375 32.67 28.84 -49.76
CA SER A 375 33.13 27.48 -49.46
C SER A 375 34.49 27.40 -48.74
N SER A 376 34.75 26.26 -48.09
CA SER A 376 35.95 25.37 -48.27
C SER A 376 36.08 24.42 -47.06
N ASN A 377 36.43 23.13 -47.14
CA ASN A 377 36.75 22.19 -48.23
C ASN A 377 36.58 20.75 -47.69
N ILE A 378 36.03 19.86 -48.55
CA ILE A 378 36.02 18.38 -48.54
C ILE A 378 37.39 17.92 -49.18
N PRO A 379 38.00 16.72 -48.98
CA PRO A 379 37.41 15.40 -49.34
C PRO A 379 37.97 14.16 -48.58
N HIS A 380 37.58 12.88 -48.76
CA HIS A 380 36.76 12.13 -49.71
C HIS A 380 36.53 10.69 -49.16
N ASN A 381 35.37 10.08 -49.47
CA ASN A 381 35.13 8.71 -50.00
C ASN A 381 35.70 7.45 -49.29
N THR A 382 35.07 6.26 -49.26
CA THR A 382 34.15 5.53 -50.17
C THR A 382 33.68 4.29 -49.37
N ASP A 383 32.39 3.90 -49.37
CA ASP A 383 31.81 2.74 -50.11
C ASP A 383 32.36 1.34 -49.72
N THR A 384 31.66 0.20 -49.58
CA THR A 384 30.27 -0.31 -49.69
C THR A 384 30.31 -1.81 -49.28
N PHE A 385 29.15 -2.48 -49.10
CA PHE A 385 28.90 -3.96 -49.22
C PHE A 385 29.51 -4.91 -48.15
N GLU A 386 28.99 -6.08 -47.78
CA GLU A 386 27.70 -6.80 -47.80
C GLU A 386 28.01 -8.18 -47.16
N THR A 387 27.01 -8.79 -46.50
CA THR A 387 26.78 -10.26 -46.42
C THR A 387 27.53 -11.14 -45.41
N GLU A 388 26.72 -12.06 -44.88
CA GLU A 388 26.85 -13.11 -43.86
C GLU A 388 27.93 -14.20 -44.11
N ILE A 389 28.33 -14.91 -43.03
CA ILE A 389 28.28 -16.40 -42.87
C ILE A 389 29.01 -16.81 -41.56
N GLU A 390 28.23 -17.38 -40.62
CA GLU A 390 28.37 -18.67 -39.95
C GLU A 390 29.71 -19.23 -39.35
N THR A 391 29.54 -19.83 -38.16
CA THR A 391 30.21 -21.01 -37.56
C THR A 391 31.52 -20.94 -36.73
N MET A 392 31.32 -21.19 -35.43
CA MET A 392 31.93 -22.24 -34.57
C MET A 392 33.42 -22.25 -34.18
N SER A 393 33.59 -22.19 -32.84
CA SER A 393 34.28 -23.16 -31.96
C SER A 393 35.69 -22.88 -31.41
N GLN A 394 35.68 -22.76 -30.07
CA GLN A 394 36.48 -23.49 -29.08
C GLN A 394 38.01 -23.35 -29.07
N THR A 395 38.50 -22.97 -27.90
CA THR A 395 39.77 -23.44 -27.34
C THR A 395 39.56 -23.97 -25.92
N SER A 396 39.87 -25.25 -25.74
CA SER A 396 40.06 -25.96 -24.48
C SER A 396 41.55 -26.22 -24.31
N HIS A 397 42.07 -26.32 -23.08
CA HIS A 397 43.13 -27.27 -22.66
C HIS A 397 43.13 -27.34 -21.11
N MET A 398 42.76 -28.46 -20.45
CA MET A 398 43.55 -29.71 -20.19
C MET A 398 44.52 -29.53 -19.00
N THR A 399 44.80 -30.43 -18.04
CA THR A 399 44.48 -31.86 -17.73
C THR A 399 45.09 -32.18 -16.35
N HIS A 400 44.58 -33.19 -15.60
CA HIS A 400 45.40 -34.31 -15.08
C HIS A 400 44.56 -35.41 -14.37
N GLN A 401 44.60 -36.61 -14.98
CA GLN A 401 44.77 -37.98 -14.44
C GLN A 401 44.01 -38.52 -13.20
N GLY A 402 43.51 -39.77 -13.34
CA GLY A 402 42.94 -40.60 -12.27
C GLY A 402 43.67 -41.93 -11.99
N ARG A 403 43.10 -42.75 -11.08
CA ARG A 403 43.32 -44.21 -10.85
C ARG A 403 42.25 -44.70 -9.83
N ARG A 404 41.25 -45.55 -10.19
CA ARG A 404 41.13 -47.05 -10.24
C ARG A 404 40.87 -47.81 -8.90
N ALA A 405 39.60 -48.28 -8.74
CA ALA A 405 38.99 -49.56 -8.30
C ALA A 405 39.61 -50.53 -7.25
N VAL A 406 38.76 -51.17 -6.41
CA VAL A 406 38.44 -52.65 -6.36
C VAL A 406 37.32 -53.03 -5.32
N GLU A 407 36.35 -53.80 -5.82
CA GLU A 407 35.38 -54.85 -5.38
C GLU A 407 34.89 -55.22 -3.93
N ARG A 408 33.56 -55.52 -3.90
CA ARG A 408 32.72 -56.64 -3.34
C ARG A 408 32.54 -56.90 -1.82
N HIS A 409 31.27 -56.98 -1.37
CA HIS A 409 30.53 -58.23 -1.03
C HIS A 409 29.10 -57.96 -0.47
N SER A 410 28.12 -58.78 -0.88
CA SER A 410 26.82 -59.07 -0.18
C SER A 410 26.82 -60.56 0.21
N PRO A 411 25.95 -61.10 1.10
CA PRO A 411 24.49 -61.32 0.86
C PRO A 411 23.63 -61.13 2.16
N ASP A 412 22.30 -61.21 2.25
CA ASP A 412 21.43 -62.37 1.97
C ASP A 412 19.92 -62.03 2.07
N SER A 413 19.08 -62.90 1.48
CA SER A 413 17.60 -62.90 1.49
C SER A 413 17.05 -64.22 2.04
N THR A 414 15.79 -64.26 2.54
CA THR A 414 14.67 -65.14 2.08
C THR A 414 13.59 -65.46 3.15
N ALA A 415 12.33 -65.60 2.65
CA ALA A 415 11.18 -66.44 3.08
C ALA A 415 9.87 -65.62 3.29
N ALA A 416 8.65 -65.98 2.86
CA ALA A 416 8.10 -67.07 2.04
C ALA A 416 6.57 -66.84 1.77
N LEU A 417 6.08 -67.37 0.63
CA LEU A 417 4.72 -67.90 0.29
C LEU A 417 3.50 -67.01 -0.11
N ARG A 418 2.77 -67.56 -1.10
CA ARG A 418 1.60 -67.17 -1.95
C ARG A 418 0.24 -67.64 -1.35
N PRO A 419 -1.00 -67.37 -1.88
CA PRO A 419 -1.38 -67.29 -3.33
C PRO A 419 -2.53 -66.34 -3.81
N SER A 420 -2.64 -66.21 -5.16
CA SER A 420 -3.81 -66.06 -6.09
C SER A 420 -5.09 -65.27 -5.71
N LEU A 421 -5.92 -64.67 -6.58
CA LEU A 421 -6.07 -64.42 -8.03
C LEU A 421 -7.30 -63.47 -8.18
N ASN A 422 -7.27 -62.60 -9.19
CA ASN A 422 -8.38 -61.97 -9.96
C ASN A 422 -9.38 -60.94 -9.37
N ASP A 423 -9.64 -59.97 -10.27
CA ASP A 423 -10.84 -59.17 -10.52
C ASP A 423 -11.00 -57.76 -9.91
N SER A 424 -10.75 -56.78 -10.79
CA SER A 424 -11.72 -55.76 -11.26
C SER A 424 -12.27 -54.71 -10.26
N VAL A 425 -11.62 -53.53 -10.29
CA VAL A 425 -12.13 -52.12 -10.24
C VAL A 425 -13.67 -51.98 -10.11
N PRO A 426 -14.24 -51.16 -9.18
CA PRO A 426 -14.08 -49.71 -9.24
C PRO A 426 -13.87 -48.91 -7.95
N ASN A 427 -13.14 -47.80 -8.16
CA ASN A 427 -12.82 -46.72 -7.23
C ASN A 427 -14.06 -46.13 -6.52
N LEU A 428 -14.06 -46.22 -5.19
CA LEU A 428 -14.77 -45.32 -4.30
C LEU A 428 -13.71 -44.51 -3.55
N HIS A 429 -13.63 -43.21 -3.86
CA HIS A 429 -12.78 -42.26 -3.17
C HIS A 429 -13.21 -42.13 -1.71
N PHE A 430 -12.52 -42.85 -0.82
CA PHE A 430 -12.55 -42.58 0.61
C PHE A 430 -11.41 -41.61 0.95
N ARG A 431 -11.81 -40.42 1.43
CA ARG A 431 -10.98 -39.37 2.04
C ARG A 431 -9.94 -39.97 2.99
N ARG A 432 -8.66 -39.63 2.80
CA ARG A 432 -7.60 -39.81 3.80
C ARG A 432 -7.02 -38.43 4.12
N ASN A 433 -7.58 -37.79 5.16
CA ASN A 433 -6.95 -36.68 5.87
C ASN A 433 -5.79 -37.25 6.68
N LEU A 434 -4.56 -37.02 6.24
CA LEU A 434 -3.32 -37.15 7.03
C LEU A 434 -2.17 -36.61 6.16
N SER A 435 -1.95 -35.28 6.17
CA SER A 435 -0.73 -34.63 5.65
C SER A 435 -0.58 -33.13 5.99
N SER A 436 -1.33 -32.55 6.94
CA SER A 436 -1.23 -31.09 7.20
C SER A 436 -0.17 -30.66 8.23
N GLY A 437 0.52 -31.60 8.89
CA GLY A 437 1.45 -31.31 9.98
C GLY A 437 2.92 -31.15 9.57
N LEU A 438 3.32 -31.74 8.44
CA LEU A 438 4.73 -31.72 7.99
C LEU A 438 5.04 -30.50 7.09
N GLU A 439 4.08 -30.05 6.29
CA GLU A 439 4.25 -28.88 5.40
C GLU A 439 4.34 -27.55 6.18
N ALA A 440 3.64 -27.42 7.31
CA ALA A 440 3.68 -26.21 8.13
C ALA A 440 5.05 -26.00 8.81
N GLY A 441 5.71 -27.08 9.25
CA GLY A 441 7.04 -27.03 9.86
C GLY A 441 8.15 -26.67 8.86
N GLU A 442 8.06 -27.18 7.63
CA GLU A 442 9.01 -26.82 6.54
C GLU A 442 8.86 -25.35 6.12
N SER A 443 7.63 -24.81 6.08
CA SER A 443 7.38 -23.40 5.75
C SER A 443 7.99 -22.44 6.79
N VAL A 444 7.80 -22.70 8.09
CA VAL A 444 8.34 -21.85 9.17
C VAL A 444 9.87 -21.88 9.19
N LEU A 445 10.49 -23.05 9.00
CA LEU A 445 11.94 -23.16 8.90
C LEU A 445 12.49 -22.41 7.69
N GLN A 446 11.79 -22.45 6.55
CA GLN A 446 12.20 -21.72 5.35
C GLN A 446 12.09 -20.19 5.51
N GLU A 447 11.07 -19.72 6.23
CA GLU A 447 10.92 -18.31 6.60
C GLU A 447 12.03 -17.82 7.53
N ASP A 448 12.37 -18.59 8.56
CA ASP A 448 13.43 -18.25 9.51
C ASP A 448 14.81 -18.21 8.83
N VAL A 449 15.08 -19.11 7.88
CA VAL A 449 16.31 -19.08 7.06
C VAL A 449 16.39 -17.80 6.22
N ARG A 450 15.28 -17.36 5.61
CA ARG A 450 15.27 -16.11 4.82
C ARG A 450 15.40 -14.88 5.73
N TYR A 451 14.68 -14.84 6.84
CA TYR A 451 14.78 -13.73 7.79
C TYR A 451 16.19 -13.63 8.39
N ARG A 452 16.83 -14.77 8.67
CA ARG A 452 18.24 -14.82 9.06
C ARG A 452 19.16 -14.13 8.05
N SER A 453 18.98 -14.36 6.74
CA SER A 453 19.79 -13.70 5.71
C SER A 453 19.61 -12.16 5.70
N ILE A 454 18.41 -11.67 6.05
CA ILE A 454 18.16 -10.24 6.23
C ILE A 454 18.94 -9.71 7.43
N LEU A 455 18.91 -10.43 8.57
CA LEU A 455 19.66 -10.06 9.76
C LEU A 455 21.19 -10.07 9.52
N GLU A 456 21.71 -11.05 8.78
CA GLU A 456 23.12 -11.13 8.42
C GLU A 456 23.56 -9.91 7.58
N ARG A 457 22.75 -9.52 6.58
CA ARG A 457 23.00 -8.29 5.80
C ARG A 457 22.90 -7.03 6.65
N VAL A 458 21.94 -6.96 7.56
CA VAL A 458 21.79 -5.86 8.52
C VAL A 458 23.04 -5.70 9.39
N VAL A 459 23.56 -6.81 9.90
CA VAL A 459 24.78 -6.84 10.72
C VAL A 459 25.98 -6.36 9.91
N GLU A 460 26.15 -6.84 8.68
CA GLU A 460 27.24 -6.41 7.79
C GLU A 460 27.14 -4.93 7.43
N ALA A 461 25.95 -4.46 7.05
CA ALA A 461 25.70 -3.06 6.72
C ALA A 461 25.98 -2.14 7.91
N ALA A 462 25.50 -2.50 9.10
CA ALA A 462 25.72 -1.70 10.31
C ALA A 462 27.19 -1.63 10.72
N ARG A 463 27.97 -2.72 10.55
CA ARG A 463 29.42 -2.75 10.81
C ARG A 463 30.22 -1.83 9.88
N SER A 464 29.74 -1.63 8.66
CA SER A 464 30.40 -0.78 7.66
C SER A 464 29.90 0.66 7.63
N ALA A 465 28.87 0.98 8.42
CA ALA A 465 28.25 2.29 8.41
C ALA A 465 29.06 3.35 9.16
N ASN A 466 29.12 4.56 8.59
CA ASN A 466 29.71 5.73 9.23
C ASN A 466 28.59 6.56 9.87
N PHE A 467 28.89 7.19 11.02
CA PHE A 467 27.96 8.08 11.71
C PHE A 467 27.75 9.40 10.94
N PRO A 468 26.59 10.07 11.03
CA PRO A 468 26.33 11.30 10.30
C PRO A 468 27.30 12.39 10.78
N HIS A 469 27.85 13.14 9.84
CA HIS A 469 28.58 14.38 10.13
C HIS A 469 27.58 15.55 9.99
N GLY A 470 27.62 16.45 10.96
CA GLY A 470 26.61 17.46 11.28
C GLY A 470 26.36 18.45 10.17
N GLY A 471 25.18 18.27 9.57
CA GLY A 471 24.48 19.17 8.72
C GLY A 471 23.19 18.46 8.37
N ALA A 472 22.03 19.02 8.76
CA ALA A 472 20.84 18.74 7.97
C ALA A 472 21.20 19.11 6.52
N PHE A 473 20.93 18.21 5.57
CA PHE A 473 21.44 18.15 4.20
C PHE A 473 22.72 17.32 4.02
N ASP A 474 22.52 16.01 3.84
CA ASP A 474 23.45 15.21 3.05
C ASP A 474 23.25 15.58 1.57
N MET A 475 24.33 15.92 0.86
CA MET A 475 24.32 16.18 -0.59
C MET A 475 23.88 14.95 -1.42
N GLN A 476 23.67 13.79 -0.79
CA GLN A 476 22.97 12.64 -1.38
C GLN A 476 21.45 12.85 -1.51
N ASP A 477 20.80 13.61 -0.62
CA ASP A 477 19.38 13.97 -0.77
C ASP A 477 19.13 14.79 -2.04
N LEU A 478 20.13 15.55 -2.51
CA LEU A 478 20.07 16.31 -3.77
C LEU A 478 20.23 15.41 -5.00
N ARG A 479 20.94 14.28 -4.86
CA ARG A 479 21.12 13.28 -5.92
C ARG A 479 19.89 12.38 -6.04
N ASP A 480 19.24 12.06 -4.93
CA ASP A 480 17.95 11.36 -4.85
C ASP A 480 16.74 12.27 -5.16
N ALA A 481 16.96 13.59 -5.20
CA ALA A 481 15.98 14.58 -5.68
C ALA A 481 16.07 14.81 -7.20
N LEU A 482 17.04 14.23 -7.90
CA LEU A 482 17.02 14.16 -9.36
C LEU A 482 16.00 13.09 -9.80
N PRO A 483 15.16 13.37 -10.81
CA PRO A 483 14.19 12.40 -11.29
C PRO A 483 14.93 11.24 -11.97
N ASP A 484 15.18 10.15 -11.24
CA ASP A 484 15.58 8.90 -11.87
C ASP A 484 14.37 8.33 -12.60
N ALA A 485 14.58 7.97 -13.87
CA ALA A 485 13.55 7.66 -14.87
C ALA A 485 12.74 6.37 -14.61
N ASN A 486 12.83 5.80 -13.40
CA ASN A 486 12.18 4.54 -13.01
C ASN A 486 11.18 4.71 -11.85
N LEU A 487 10.41 5.81 -11.85
CA LEU A 487 9.29 6.05 -10.92
C LEU A 487 8.05 5.14 -11.18
N GLY A 488 8.22 4.05 -11.94
CA GLY A 488 7.16 3.13 -12.34
C GLY A 488 7.07 1.83 -11.55
N THR A 489 8.12 1.45 -10.82
CA THR A 489 8.23 0.09 -10.23
C THR A 489 7.93 0.01 -8.72
N TYR A 490 7.73 1.14 -8.04
CA TYR A 490 7.52 1.21 -6.59
C TYR A 490 6.11 1.69 -6.20
N GLN A 491 5.08 1.34 -6.98
CA GLN A 491 3.68 1.64 -6.65
C GLN A 491 3.03 0.65 -5.65
N SER A 492 3.79 -0.30 -5.09
CA SER A 492 3.33 -1.16 -3.99
C SER A 492 3.85 -0.61 -2.65
N PHE A 493 2.95 0.07 -1.94
CA PHE A 493 3.17 0.60 -0.59
C PHE A 493 3.23 -0.58 0.41
N ASP A 494 4.41 -1.21 0.49
CA ASP A 494 4.96 -1.99 1.63
C ASP A 494 6.18 -2.85 1.24
N GLY A 495 6.66 -2.83 -0.01
CA GLY A 495 7.67 -3.82 -0.42
C GLY A 495 7.10 -5.25 -0.37
N LEU A 496 5.80 -5.37 -0.64
CA LEU A 496 5.06 -6.63 -0.68
C LEU A 496 5.69 -7.64 -1.65
N ASP A 497 6.33 -7.22 -2.74
CA ASP A 497 6.88 -8.18 -3.73
C ASP A 497 8.04 -9.05 -3.20
N VAL A 498 8.79 -8.59 -2.18
CA VAL A 498 9.91 -9.39 -1.63
C VAL A 498 9.44 -10.29 -0.47
N MET A 499 8.48 -9.83 0.34
CA MET A 499 7.96 -10.59 1.48
C MET A 499 6.65 -11.38 1.20
N GLU A 500 5.90 -11.14 0.12
CA GLU A 500 4.82 -12.04 -0.33
C GLU A 500 5.37 -13.42 -0.73
N SER A 501 6.64 -13.49 -1.14
CA SER A 501 7.33 -14.77 -1.35
C SER A 501 7.59 -15.56 -0.05
N MET A 502 7.33 -14.97 1.13
CA MET A 502 7.66 -15.53 2.45
C MET A 502 6.55 -16.34 3.12
N GLY A 503 5.58 -16.89 2.39
CA GLY A 503 4.64 -17.86 3.00
C GLY A 503 3.78 -17.31 4.15
N SER A 504 3.17 -18.21 4.91
CA SER A 504 1.97 -18.08 5.76
C SER A 504 2.06 -17.15 6.99
N SER A 505 2.97 -16.17 7.07
CA SER A 505 3.06 -15.24 8.21
C SER A 505 2.04 -14.09 8.14
N SER A 506 1.56 -13.62 9.29
CA SER A 506 0.65 -12.45 9.35
C SER A 506 1.41 -11.14 9.04
N GLN A 507 0.72 -10.11 8.53
CA GLN A 507 1.33 -8.79 8.27
C GLN A 507 2.00 -8.22 9.53
N GLN A 508 1.33 -8.32 10.68
CA GLN A 508 1.86 -7.88 11.97
C GLN A 508 3.18 -8.57 12.35
N GLU A 509 3.36 -9.85 11.99
CA GLU A 509 4.56 -10.60 12.29
C GLU A 509 5.73 -10.19 11.37
N ARG A 510 5.42 -9.88 10.10
CA ARG A 510 6.38 -9.28 9.17
C ARG A 510 6.83 -7.89 9.63
N ASP A 511 5.90 -7.05 10.07
CA ASP A 511 6.21 -5.70 10.55
C ASP A 511 7.11 -5.74 11.79
N LYS A 512 6.85 -6.66 12.73
CA LYS A 512 7.71 -6.89 13.90
C LYS A 512 9.11 -7.39 13.50
N ARG A 513 9.21 -8.27 12.51
CA ARG A 513 10.49 -8.75 11.95
C ARG A 513 11.28 -7.60 11.31
N VAL A 514 10.63 -6.75 10.52
CA VAL A 514 11.25 -5.55 9.90
C VAL A 514 11.68 -4.54 10.96
N GLY A 515 10.83 -4.27 11.95
CA GLY A 515 11.13 -3.40 13.08
C GLY A 515 12.37 -3.87 13.85
N ALA A 516 12.39 -5.13 14.29
CA ALA A 516 13.49 -5.70 15.06
C ALA A 516 14.81 -5.74 14.28
N ALA A 517 14.75 -5.91 12.95
CA ALA A 517 15.93 -5.84 12.09
C ALA A 517 16.51 -4.41 12.05
N GLY A 518 15.67 -3.37 11.99
CA GLY A 518 16.15 -1.99 12.07
C GLY A 518 16.65 -1.62 13.47
N GLU A 519 16.01 -2.09 14.54
CA GLU A 519 16.52 -1.91 15.91
C GLU A 519 17.90 -2.56 16.08
N LEU A 520 18.08 -3.76 15.53
CA LEU A 520 19.38 -4.44 15.49
C LEU A 520 20.42 -3.61 14.74
N TYR A 521 20.05 -3.02 13.60
CA TYR A 521 20.91 -2.14 12.82
C TYR A 521 21.38 -0.95 13.66
N VAL A 522 20.47 -0.22 14.30
CA VAL A 522 20.79 0.95 15.14
C VAL A 522 21.64 0.55 16.32
N ARG A 523 21.32 -0.56 16.98
CA ARG A 523 22.10 -1.09 18.09
C ARG A 523 23.54 -1.37 17.67
N ILE A 524 23.76 -2.03 16.52
CA ILE A 524 25.09 -2.33 16.01
C ILE A 524 25.79 -1.06 15.55
N LEU A 525 25.11 -0.17 14.83
CA LEU A 525 25.65 1.13 14.41
C LEU A 525 26.17 1.92 15.60
N ILE A 526 25.37 2.03 16.66
CA ILE A 526 25.79 2.67 17.91
C ILE A 526 26.93 1.84 18.51
N PHE A 527 26.80 0.53 18.69
CA PHE A 527 27.88 -0.30 19.23
C PHE A 527 29.23 -0.13 18.48
N GLU A 528 29.24 -0.06 17.15
CA GLU A 528 30.44 0.07 16.31
C GLU A 528 31.00 1.49 16.33
N LEU A 529 30.13 2.51 16.34
CA LEU A 529 30.51 3.89 16.62
C LEU A 529 31.17 4.01 18.00
N LEU A 530 30.57 3.36 19.00
CA LEU A 530 30.97 3.44 20.40
C LEU A 530 32.16 2.55 20.74
N SER A 531 32.38 1.44 20.02
CA SER A 531 33.55 0.57 20.18
C SER A 531 34.83 1.28 19.74
N LYS A 532 34.73 2.23 18.78
CA LYS A 532 35.82 3.16 18.46
C LYS A 532 36.06 4.22 19.56
N LEU A 533 35.12 4.40 20.50
CA LEU A 533 35.11 5.46 21.53
C LEU A 533 35.20 4.92 22.99
N GLU A 534 35.27 3.60 23.19
CA GLU A 534 35.27 2.92 24.49
C GLU A 534 34.18 3.43 25.47
N LEU A 535 32.91 3.49 25.04
CA LEU A 535 31.86 3.98 25.93
C LEU A 535 31.56 3.00 27.07
N PRO A 536 31.61 3.44 28.35
CA PRO A 536 31.27 2.60 29.47
C PRO A 536 29.76 2.33 29.51
N GLY A 537 29.38 1.09 29.79
CA GLY A 537 27.99 0.71 30.09
C GLY A 537 27.08 0.43 28.89
N TRP A 538 27.61 0.37 27.67
CA TRP A 538 26.84 -0.06 26.49
C TRP A 538 26.95 -1.58 26.25
N GLY A 539 25.82 -2.28 26.16
CA GLY A 539 25.74 -3.73 26.02
C GLY A 539 24.33 -4.26 25.72
N ARG A 540 24.11 -5.56 25.92
CA ARG A 540 22.81 -6.20 25.60
C ARG A 540 21.63 -5.61 26.38
N GLY A 541 21.87 -5.09 27.58
CA GLY A 541 20.83 -4.53 28.45
C GLY A 541 20.26 -3.18 28.01
N ASN A 542 20.90 -2.49 27.06
CA ASN A 542 20.42 -1.20 26.55
C ASN A 542 19.28 -1.35 25.53
N TRP A 543 19.12 -2.52 24.92
CA TRP A 543 18.02 -2.83 24.00
C TRP A 543 16.78 -3.21 24.80
N GLN A 544 15.85 -2.27 24.99
CA GLN A 544 14.67 -2.43 25.84
C GLN A 544 13.40 -2.77 25.05
N SER A 545 13.47 -2.86 23.72
CA SER A 545 12.32 -3.23 22.90
C SER A 545 11.82 -4.66 23.12
N THR A 546 10.50 -4.81 23.20
CA THR A 546 9.81 -6.11 23.28
C THR A 546 9.93 -6.93 21.99
N ILE A 547 10.16 -6.31 20.84
CA ILE A 547 10.35 -7.00 19.56
C ILE A 547 11.78 -7.51 19.35
N ARG A 548 12.71 -7.20 20.26
CA ARG A 548 14.10 -7.71 20.22
C ARG A 548 14.21 -9.23 20.10
N LYS A 549 13.20 -9.97 20.56
CA LYS A 549 13.13 -11.44 20.46
C LYS A 549 13.27 -11.95 19.02
N TYR A 550 12.83 -11.18 18.02
CA TYR A 550 12.94 -11.60 16.62
C TYR A 550 14.40 -11.65 16.15
N ALA A 551 15.32 -10.92 16.77
CA ALA A 551 16.74 -11.00 16.44
C ALA A 551 17.42 -12.31 16.91
N THR A 552 16.77 -13.11 17.76
CA THR A 552 17.33 -14.39 18.27
C THR A 552 17.56 -15.45 17.19
N VAL A 553 16.96 -15.27 16.01
CA VAL A 553 17.22 -16.10 14.82
C VAL A 553 18.68 -15.96 14.34
N HIS A 554 19.33 -14.82 14.59
CA HIS A 554 20.74 -14.63 14.27
C HIS A 554 21.65 -15.26 15.34
N PRO A 555 22.68 -16.05 14.97
CA PRO A 555 23.52 -16.79 15.93
C PRO A 555 24.14 -15.92 17.04
N ASP A 556 24.64 -14.73 16.69
CA ASP A 556 25.24 -13.80 17.65
C ASP A 556 24.24 -13.27 18.71
N TYR A 557 22.94 -13.45 18.49
CA TYR A 557 21.85 -12.96 19.35
C TYR A 557 20.91 -14.08 19.84
N ALA A 558 21.25 -15.35 19.62
CA ALA A 558 20.44 -16.49 20.03
C ALA A 558 20.22 -16.57 21.56
N ASP A 559 21.11 -15.99 22.35
CA ASP A 559 21.04 -15.92 23.82
C ASP A 559 20.30 -14.68 24.35
N LEU A 560 19.74 -13.84 23.47
CA LEU A 560 19.09 -12.59 23.86
C LEU A 560 17.82 -12.90 24.65
N SER A 561 17.80 -12.52 25.94
CA SER A 561 16.64 -12.74 26.80
C SER A 561 15.44 -11.88 26.37
N HIS A 562 14.23 -12.25 26.78
CA HIS A 562 13.06 -11.38 26.62
C HIS A 562 13.19 -10.13 27.51
N TRP A 563 12.74 -8.99 27.00
CA TRP A 563 12.56 -7.80 27.84
C TRP A 563 11.19 -7.90 28.51
N SER A 564 11.16 -7.83 29.84
CA SER A 564 9.97 -8.06 30.66
C SER A 564 9.62 -6.85 31.54
N ARG A 565 10.24 -5.70 31.28
CA ARG A 565 10.03 -4.46 32.03
C ARG A 565 9.35 -3.44 31.12
N ARG A 566 8.87 -2.35 31.72
CA ARG A 566 8.25 -1.27 30.98
C ARG A 566 9.16 -0.71 29.89
N GLU A 567 8.66 -0.63 28.67
CA GLU A 567 9.40 -0.09 27.53
C GLU A 567 9.28 1.44 27.54
N THR A 568 10.42 2.14 27.53
CA THR A 568 10.45 3.62 27.50
C THR A 568 10.99 4.18 26.19
N ALA A 569 11.83 3.40 25.51
CA ALA A 569 12.29 3.59 24.14
C ALA A 569 12.91 2.25 23.69
N ASP A 570 13.10 2.06 22.38
CA ASP A 570 13.67 0.82 21.86
C ASP A 570 15.08 0.56 22.40
N LEU A 571 15.91 1.62 22.50
CA LEU A 571 17.20 1.61 23.17
C LEU A 571 17.32 2.74 24.18
N VAL A 572 17.98 2.49 25.31
CA VAL A 572 18.25 3.50 26.36
C VAL A 572 19.72 3.45 26.77
N TYR A 573 20.38 4.62 26.79
CA TYR A 573 21.77 4.75 27.20
C TYR A 573 22.00 5.91 28.15
N ILE A 574 22.72 5.63 29.24
CA ILE A 574 23.10 6.64 30.21
C ILE A 574 24.53 7.06 29.89
N ASP A 575 24.73 8.27 29.35
CA ASP A 575 26.07 8.78 29.04
C ASP A 575 26.74 9.37 30.28
N ALA A 576 27.00 8.51 31.26
CA ALA A 576 27.62 8.90 32.54
C ALA A 576 29.03 9.52 32.38
N SER A 577 29.65 9.38 31.21
CA SER A 577 30.96 9.93 30.90
C SER A 577 30.92 11.21 30.05
N GLY A 578 29.77 11.54 29.45
CA GLY A 578 29.61 12.63 28.49
C GLY A 578 30.32 12.41 27.15
N ARG A 579 30.87 11.21 26.92
CA ARG A 579 31.66 10.91 25.72
C ARG A 579 30.77 10.85 24.47
N PHE A 580 29.57 10.27 24.57
CA PHE A 580 28.64 10.24 23.45
C PHE A 580 28.18 11.66 23.10
N THR A 581 27.85 12.46 24.11
CA THR A 581 27.51 13.88 23.93
C THR A 581 28.64 14.66 23.26
N ASN A 582 29.90 14.47 23.68
CA ASN A 582 31.05 15.11 23.04
C ASN A 582 31.21 14.69 21.58
N THR A 583 31.02 13.41 21.24
CA THR A 583 31.05 12.94 19.85
C THR A 583 29.95 13.59 19.01
N LEU A 584 28.74 13.76 19.56
CA LEU A 584 27.67 14.46 18.84
C LEU A 584 27.97 15.96 18.66
N ILE A 585 28.70 16.58 19.59
CA ILE A 585 29.19 17.95 19.46
C ILE A 585 30.28 18.05 18.40
N GLU A 586 31.28 17.16 18.41
CA GLU A 586 32.36 17.11 17.41
C GLU A 586 31.82 16.83 16.01
N ALA A 587 30.79 16.00 15.91
CA ALA A 587 30.06 15.78 14.68
C ALA A 587 29.29 17.04 14.25
N GLY A 588 29.01 18.02 15.10
CA GLY A 588 28.19 19.19 14.76
C GLY A 588 26.68 18.92 14.79
N ILE A 589 26.25 17.82 15.41
CA ILE A 589 24.84 17.45 15.59
C ILE A 589 24.25 18.14 16.82
N LEU A 590 25.03 18.23 17.91
CA LEU A 590 24.72 19.02 19.08
C LEU A 590 25.62 20.25 19.14
N THR A 591 25.11 21.34 19.69
CA THR A 591 25.88 22.58 19.81
C THR A 591 26.66 22.61 21.13
N ALA A 592 27.93 23.00 21.06
CA ALA A 592 28.82 22.99 22.21
C ALA A 592 28.39 23.97 23.31
N ASP A 593 27.76 25.08 22.94
CA ASP A 593 27.21 26.09 23.86
C ASP A 593 26.09 25.52 24.75
N GLU A 594 25.29 24.60 24.22
CA GLU A 594 24.17 24.00 24.95
C GLU A 594 24.56 22.71 25.68
N TRP A 595 25.42 21.87 25.09
CA TRP A 595 25.61 20.47 25.52
C TRP A 595 26.99 20.17 26.11
N SER A 596 27.95 21.11 26.06
CA SER A 596 29.30 20.87 26.59
C SER A 596 29.27 20.55 28.09
N GLY A 597 29.94 19.45 28.47
CA GLY A 597 30.01 18.97 29.86
C GLY A 597 28.73 18.31 30.39
N LYS A 598 27.70 18.14 29.56
CA LYS A 598 26.47 17.42 29.93
C LYS A 598 26.67 15.90 29.86
N GLN A 599 25.87 15.19 30.65
CA GLN A 599 25.89 13.73 30.76
C GLN A 599 24.45 13.16 30.72
N PRO A 600 23.74 13.33 29.60
CA PRO A 600 22.34 13.01 29.53
C PRO A 600 22.07 11.50 29.38
N THR A 601 20.84 11.12 29.70
CA THR A 601 20.27 9.83 29.28
C THR A 601 19.67 9.97 27.89
N TYR A 602 20.12 9.13 26.96
CA TYR A 602 19.64 9.05 25.59
C TYR A 602 18.55 7.99 25.47
N TYR A 603 17.44 8.37 24.86
CA TYR A 603 16.33 7.51 24.48
C TYR A 603 16.29 7.44 22.95
N PHE A 604 16.49 6.26 22.40
CA PHE A 604 16.51 6.03 20.96
C PHE A 604 15.27 5.26 20.54
N GLU A 605 14.49 5.87 19.68
CA GLU A 605 13.35 5.27 19.00
C GLU A 605 13.76 4.88 17.58
N VAL A 606 13.37 3.72 17.08
CA VAL A 606 13.77 3.17 15.80
C VAL A 606 12.54 2.92 14.95
N LYS A 607 12.47 3.57 13.79
CA LYS A 607 11.36 3.43 12.84
C LYS A 607 11.87 2.94 11.50
N THR A 608 11.48 1.73 11.13
CA THR A 608 12.05 1.02 9.97
C THR A 608 11.04 0.92 8.84
N THR A 609 11.46 1.15 7.59
CA THR A 609 10.69 0.82 6.38
C THR A 609 11.50 0.07 5.35
N THR A 610 10.78 -0.68 4.52
CA THR A 610 11.31 -1.38 3.34
C THR A 610 11.47 -0.44 2.14
N GLY A 611 10.68 0.65 2.05
CA GLY A 611 10.74 1.66 1.00
C GLY A 611 11.66 2.87 1.30
N PRO A 612 11.71 3.88 0.40
CA PRO A 612 12.63 5.03 0.48
C PRO A 612 12.30 6.01 1.63
N CYS A 613 13.23 6.91 1.97
CA CYS A 613 13.12 7.86 3.11
C CYS A 613 11.81 8.68 3.15
N LYS A 614 11.29 9.07 1.98
CA LYS A 614 10.04 9.87 1.85
C LYS A 614 8.79 9.09 2.25
N THR A 615 8.88 7.77 2.44
CA THR A 615 7.76 6.95 2.94
C THR A 615 7.41 7.36 4.37
N PRO A 616 6.12 7.62 4.67
CA PRO A 616 5.68 7.87 6.04
C PRO A 616 6.08 6.74 6.98
N PHE A 617 6.29 7.05 8.25
CA PHE A 617 6.46 6.05 9.29
C PHE A 617 5.41 6.21 10.37
N TYR A 618 5.07 5.11 11.02
CA TYR A 618 4.00 5.07 12.00
C TYR A 618 4.57 5.12 13.41
N MET A 619 3.86 5.81 14.28
CA MET A 619 4.08 5.80 15.73
C MET A 619 2.86 5.16 16.39
N SER A 620 3.05 4.50 17.53
CA SER A 620 1.89 4.01 18.29
C SER A 620 1.02 5.18 18.75
N GLY A 621 -0.28 4.97 18.99
CA GLY A 621 -1.20 6.02 19.46
C GLY A 621 -0.70 6.67 20.75
N ASN A 622 -0.06 5.88 21.61
CA ASN A 622 0.67 6.37 22.78
C ASN A 622 1.82 7.28 22.36
N GLN A 623 2.73 6.87 21.46
CA GLN A 623 3.82 7.72 20.97
C GLN A 623 3.34 9.00 20.26
N TYR A 624 2.20 8.91 19.57
CA TYR A 624 1.60 9.97 18.78
C TYR A 624 0.93 11.06 19.65
N HIS A 625 0.10 10.67 20.63
CA HIS A 625 -0.54 11.60 21.56
C HIS A 625 0.46 12.36 22.44
N LEU A 626 1.70 11.87 22.56
CA LEU A 626 2.80 12.54 23.28
C LEU A 626 3.37 13.75 22.51
N VAL A 627 3.06 13.89 21.22
CA VAL A 627 3.52 15.00 20.36
C VAL A 627 2.43 16.04 20.11
N SER A 628 1.14 15.65 20.12
CA SER A 628 -0.01 16.51 19.79
C SER A 628 -0.69 17.16 21.01
N SER A 629 -0.10 18.23 21.55
CA SER A 629 -0.77 19.06 22.56
C SER A 629 -1.60 20.20 21.93
N LEU A 630 -2.86 19.91 21.57
CA LEU A 630 -3.86 20.97 21.32
C LEU A 630 -5.16 20.82 22.14
N ARG A 631 -5.19 20.00 23.19
CA ARG A 631 -6.36 19.95 24.09
C ARG A 631 -5.98 19.86 25.57
N TYR A 632 -6.06 21.04 26.21
CA TYR A 632 -6.17 21.35 27.64
C TYR A 632 -5.05 20.86 28.59
N PRO A 633 -4.51 21.75 29.45
CA PRO A 633 -3.51 21.37 30.45
C PRO A 633 -4.17 20.53 31.54
N ILE A 634 -3.75 19.26 31.66
CA ILE A 634 -4.07 18.41 32.82
C ILE A 634 -2.92 18.55 33.80
N GLU A 635 -3.12 19.35 34.84
CA GLU A 635 -2.24 19.37 36.01
C GLU A 635 -2.46 18.06 36.81
N THR A 636 -1.37 17.45 37.28
CA THR A 636 -1.30 16.31 38.21
C THR A 636 -1.41 14.87 37.64
N SER A 637 -0.34 14.41 36.99
CA SER A 637 0.16 13.03 37.13
C SER A 637 1.62 12.96 36.67
N ALA A 638 2.52 12.45 37.51
CA ALA A 638 3.96 12.34 37.25
C ALA A 638 4.35 11.42 36.07
N ASP A 639 3.37 10.76 35.44
CA ASP A 639 3.55 9.77 34.37
C ASP A 639 3.32 10.31 32.95
N ARG A 640 3.23 11.63 32.73
CA ARG A 640 2.95 12.19 31.40
C ARG A 640 4.20 12.73 30.68
N LEU A 641 4.35 12.31 29.41
CA LEU A 641 4.95 13.05 28.29
C LEU A 641 6.48 12.98 28.09
N GLN A 642 7.06 11.81 27.77
CA GLN A 642 8.53 11.70 27.63
C GLN A 642 9.16 12.67 26.61
N MET A 643 8.68 12.78 25.36
CA MET A 643 9.28 13.70 24.37
C MET A 643 9.07 15.19 24.72
N GLU A 644 7.86 15.62 25.09
CA GLU A 644 7.59 17.00 25.51
C GLU A 644 8.30 17.37 26.83
N ARG A 645 8.29 16.47 27.82
CA ARG A 645 9.01 16.65 29.09
C ARG A 645 10.50 16.81 28.83
N ILE A 646 11.09 15.95 27.99
CA ILE A 646 12.52 16.04 27.63
C ILE A 646 12.81 17.33 26.87
N HIS A 647 11.96 17.72 25.92
CA HIS A 647 12.12 18.97 25.16
C HIS A 647 12.07 20.22 26.06
N TYR A 648 11.10 20.29 26.97
CA TYR A 648 10.97 21.40 27.92
C TYR A 648 11.89 21.26 29.14
N ASN A 649 12.71 20.20 29.22
CA ASN A 649 13.64 20.02 30.32
C ASN A 649 14.86 20.94 30.17
N GLY A 650 14.85 22.04 30.92
CA GLY A 650 15.93 23.04 30.89
C GLY A 650 17.27 22.55 31.45
N ASP A 651 17.34 21.42 32.16
CA ASP A 651 18.59 20.94 32.76
C ASP A 651 19.48 20.15 31.77
N ARG A 652 18.93 19.76 30.61
CA ARG A 652 19.58 18.96 29.57
C ARG A 652 20.13 17.62 30.09
N SER A 653 19.41 16.99 31.02
CA SER A 653 19.73 15.66 31.57
C SER A 653 19.23 14.51 30.72
N GLU A 654 18.45 14.77 29.67
CA GLU A 654 17.85 13.76 28.81
C GLU A 654 17.81 14.20 27.34
N VAL A 655 17.89 13.24 26.42
CA VAL A 655 17.79 13.45 24.97
C VAL A 655 16.90 12.37 24.38
N TYR A 656 15.91 12.77 23.57
CA TYR A 656 15.10 11.84 22.79
C TYR A 656 15.42 12.00 21.30
N MET A 657 15.61 10.89 20.60
CA MET A 657 15.95 10.88 19.18
C MET A 657 15.31 9.71 18.44
N ILE A 658 14.92 9.95 17.19
CA ILE A 658 14.36 8.92 16.31
C ILE A 658 15.39 8.56 15.24
N PHE A 659 15.77 7.30 15.19
CA PHE A 659 16.47 6.69 14.07
C PHE A 659 15.45 6.20 13.04
N ARG A 660 15.51 6.75 11.84
CA ARG A 660 14.70 6.32 10.72
C ARG A 660 15.54 5.45 9.80
N ILE A 661 15.29 4.14 9.80
CA ILE A 661 15.92 3.18 8.89
C ILE A 661 15.02 2.99 7.67
N TYR A 662 15.57 3.06 6.46
CA TYR A 662 14.80 2.95 5.22
C TYR A 662 15.57 2.18 4.15
N SER A 663 14.85 1.74 3.12
CA SER A 663 15.34 0.81 2.10
C SER A 663 15.91 -0.48 2.72
N LEU A 664 15.31 -0.96 3.82
CA LEU A 664 15.86 -2.08 4.58
C LEU A 664 16.10 -3.30 3.70
N LEU A 665 15.23 -3.60 2.73
CA LEU A 665 15.33 -4.80 1.88
C LEU A 665 16.05 -4.58 0.55
N ASP A 666 16.54 -3.37 0.27
CA ASP A 666 17.25 -3.08 -0.97
C ASP A 666 18.64 -3.74 -0.98
N GLY A 667 19.01 -4.34 -2.11
CA GLY A 667 20.28 -5.05 -2.30
C GLY A 667 21.50 -4.12 -2.38
N GLY A 668 21.29 -2.81 -2.53
CA GLY A 668 22.36 -1.81 -2.60
C GLY A 668 22.95 -1.42 -1.24
N ARG A 669 22.20 -0.65 -0.43
CA ARG A 669 22.66 -0.14 0.87
C ARG A 669 21.48 0.13 1.80
N ILE A 670 21.61 -0.23 3.08
CA ILE A 670 20.67 0.17 4.13
C ILE A 670 21.00 1.61 4.52
N ASN A 671 20.00 2.49 4.45
CA ASN A 671 20.17 3.91 4.73
C ASN A 671 19.46 4.29 6.03
N TYR A 672 19.93 5.37 6.66
CA TYR A 672 19.31 5.88 7.86
C TYR A 672 19.43 7.40 7.97
N CYS A 673 18.50 8.01 8.69
CA CYS A 673 18.60 9.39 9.15
C CYS A 673 18.19 9.49 10.62
N VAL A 674 18.56 10.60 11.27
CA VAL A 674 18.36 10.80 12.71
C VAL A 674 17.61 12.10 12.93
N TYR A 675 16.48 12.02 13.64
CA TYR A 675 15.69 13.16 14.07
C TYR A 675 15.94 13.43 15.55
N MET A 676 16.78 14.43 15.82
CA MET A 676 17.03 14.92 17.17
C MET A 676 15.86 15.78 17.63
N ASP A 677 15.41 15.58 18.87
CA ASP A 677 14.31 16.35 19.46
C ASP A 677 13.06 16.41 18.54
N PRO A 678 12.32 15.30 18.41
CA PRO A 678 11.17 15.23 17.51
C PRO A 678 10.10 16.28 17.81
N LYS A 679 9.97 16.73 19.07
CA LYS A 679 9.02 17.78 19.46
C LYS A 679 9.44 19.13 18.89
N LYS A 680 10.72 19.50 19.00
CA LYS A 680 11.26 20.71 18.35
C LYS A 680 11.05 20.66 16.84
N LEU A 681 11.36 19.54 16.20
CA LEU A 681 11.18 19.39 14.74
C LEU A 681 9.72 19.47 14.32
N ARG A 682 8.79 19.02 15.16
CA ARG A 682 7.35 19.20 14.95
C ARG A 682 6.95 20.66 15.02
N ASP A 683 7.41 21.38 16.05
CA ASP A 683 7.10 22.79 16.26
C ASP A 683 7.69 23.68 15.13
N GLU A 684 8.83 23.28 14.58
CA GLU A 684 9.47 23.88 13.41
C GLU A 684 8.82 23.45 12.07
N GLY A 685 7.84 22.55 12.08
CA GLY A 685 7.18 22.02 10.87
C GLY A 685 8.07 21.10 10.01
N ARG A 686 9.26 20.73 10.50
CA ARG A 686 10.23 19.83 9.84
C ARG A 686 9.83 18.36 9.95
N LEU A 687 8.99 18.01 10.92
CA LEU A 687 8.27 16.75 10.99
C LEU A 687 6.77 17.00 11.10
N VAL A 688 5.99 16.38 10.21
CA VAL A 688 4.53 16.52 10.18
C VAL A 688 3.89 15.25 10.73
N PHE A 689 3.14 15.40 11.82
CA PHE A 689 2.43 14.34 12.51
C PHE A 689 0.94 14.38 12.12
N THR A 690 0.36 13.24 11.73
CA THR A 690 -1.04 13.14 11.27
C THR A 690 -1.91 12.31 12.23
N GLU A 691 -2.93 12.94 12.85
CA GLU A 691 -3.62 12.42 14.05
C GLU A 691 -4.61 11.29 13.79
N GLY A 692 -5.13 11.19 12.56
CA GLY A 692 -6.02 10.11 12.15
C GLY A 692 -5.32 8.83 11.69
N THR A 693 -4.05 8.92 11.27
CA THR A 693 -3.29 7.80 10.68
C THR A 693 -2.03 7.44 11.46
N TRP A 694 -1.73 8.20 12.53
CA TRP A 694 -0.54 8.13 13.37
C TRP A 694 0.78 8.13 12.58
N SER A 695 0.74 8.72 11.38
CA SER A 695 1.86 8.75 10.45
C SER A 695 2.66 10.04 10.63
N VAL A 696 3.98 9.90 10.61
CA VAL A 696 4.97 10.97 10.63
C VAL A 696 5.67 11.01 9.29
N ARG A 697 5.83 12.21 8.74
CA ARG A 697 6.57 12.45 7.48
C ARG A 697 7.50 13.65 7.61
N PRO A 698 8.61 13.69 6.84
CA PRO A 698 9.41 14.90 6.71
C PRO A 698 8.56 16.07 6.19
N GLY A 699 8.71 17.25 6.80
CA GLY A 699 8.11 18.49 6.32
C GLY A 699 8.88 19.07 5.14
N SER A 700 8.18 19.74 4.22
CA SER A 700 8.80 20.51 3.14
C SER A 700 9.45 21.76 3.72
N VAL A 701 10.78 21.88 3.57
CA VAL A 701 11.54 23.07 3.99
C VAL A 701 10.96 24.28 3.25
N VAL A 702 10.34 25.20 3.99
CA VAL A 702 10.12 26.56 3.49
C VAL A 702 11.43 27.28 3.76
N GLU A 703 12.23 27.47 2.71
CA GLU A 703 13.31 28.46 2.76
C GLU A 703 12.65 29.80 3.07
N GLN A 704 12.86 30.31 4.28
CA GLN A 704 12.54 31.69 4.61
C GLN A 704 13.63 32.55 3.97
N GLU A 705 13.23 33.36 2.97
CA GLU A 705 14.02 34.49 2.46
C GLU A 705 14.37 35.51 3.55
#